data_AF-A0A1V6FU09-F1
#
_entry.id   AF-A0A1V6FU09-F1
#
_cell.length_a   1.000
_cell.length_b   1.000
_cell.length_c   1.000
_cell.angle_alpha   90.00
_cell.angle_beta   90.00
_cell.angle_gamma   90.00
#
_symmetry.space_group_name_H-M   'P 1'
#
loop_
_entity.id
_entity.type
_entity.pdbx_description
1 polymer ?
#
loop_
_entity_poly.entity_id
_entity_poly.type
_entity_poly.pdbx_seq_one_letter_code
_entity_poly.pdbx_strand_id
1 'polypeptide(L)'
;MSGRPAPDALALAGSLSLVVGAISPIQGGRPVLSAGLLDRLASRYSIDQWPEQLGRLFNLCGHAQTLASQLALQGTGSTESSGVMTARIGLLLRLVTAGEQLQRMVLDWPSACPQPGLAPDMALLKAARPATPPAQASLAELQHQMDTLSTLLAERLFGMPAADWLREWQTQPVAWLHHWSQDSHSSVARWLHAIRPDACAVRLAHRVLPTPQTDPAGFADLGQRLLNDPAQSQRPSWHGLAAETGPCTRGWQGGGAPGDESLWWRLGARVADLAAILSRPDSLLFGSLTLSPDTGLGWCEMSRGLLVHVAQVQRPTPEAAPTITRYRLQAPTEWNFHPDGALAHWLRLTPPTPTPDGLRLARLAATALDPCVQLDVHSAEEPPQPTSGQMTGTVPWAAPSPSAQTLPRALPACVLALGAHLKNKACLVAGAQVFWSDAHGDLADVQACTNLQASVDRVLALARAQGHAIQAVAHDLHPDFFSTRLALQTAERLGVPAIPVQHHHAHVAVLLAEAGLTQATSGLGLDGYGMGSDGTAWGGELLRVDTTGWQRLGRLSPLALPGGDRAALEPWRMAAAALHAMGRGGEIVPRWSAAVGEPAAQTIAAMLERDVRCPLTSSAGRWFDAAAAALGLCLRQSHEAEAAIALQQCAQAWLDRQPPGDLPDLDAVTRHRLGPESELVLLGLLEPLLALGDPAAKRDDDAIGRAAAQFHISLASALTDWVCRTMPADPEPFVVALSGGCFHNGLLRDHVQRKLAQSGGAILATTEPGDATLALGQAWVAAWHVANGCASTMTDLTAP
;
A
#
# COMPACT_ATOMS: atom_id res chain seq x y z
N MET A 1 14.47 14.02 -21.72
CA MET A 1 14.65 12.77 -20.96
C MET A 1 13.47 12.66 -20.01
N SER A 2 12.45 11.91 -20.41
CA SER A 2 11.13 11.82 -19.78
C SER A 2 11.15 10.85 -18.59
N GLY A 3 11.24 11.38 -17.37
CA GLY A 3 11.14 10.61 -16.14
C GLY A 3 9.69 10.21 -15.86
N ARG A 4 9.35 8.95 -16.11
CA ARG A 4 8.16 8.31 -15.52
C ARG A 4 8.50 7.93 -14.07
N PRO A 5 7.58 8.13 -13.10
CA PRO A 5 7.81 7.72 -11.72
C PRO A 5 8.01 6.19 -11.63
N ALA A 6 8.87 5.76 -10.72
CA ALA A 6 9.00 4.35 -10.35
C ALA A 6 7.69 3.90 -9.66
N PRO A 7 7.21 2.66 -9.90
CA PRO A 7 6.03 2.15 -9.19
C PRO A 7 6.29 2.09 -7.68
N ASP A 8 5.26 2.41 -6.91
CA ASP A 8 5.32 2.43 -5.45
C ASP A 8 5.58 1.03 -4.88
N ALA A 9 6.41 0.94 -3.83
CA ALA A 9 6.86 -0.33 -3.23
C ALA A 9 5.71 -1.11 -2.56
N LEU A 10 4.60 -0.45 -2.23
CA LEU A 10 3.40 -1.06 -1.65
C LEU A 10 2.52 -1.78 -2.68
N ALA A 11 2.43 -1.27 -3.91
CA ALA A 11 1.70 -1.88 -5.04
C ALA A 11 2.19 -3.30 -5.42
N LEU A 12 3.46 -3.56 -5.12
CA LEU A 12 4.19 -4.78 -5.47
C LEU A 12 4.23 -5.82 -4.34
N ALA A 13 3.87 -5.42 -3.11
CA ALA A 13 4.04 -6.24 -1.91
C ALA A 13 3.07 -7.43 -1.87
N GLY A 14 1.87 -7.31 -2.44
CA GLY A 14 0.85 -8.35 -2.41
C GLY A 14 0.26 -8.60 -1.01
N SER A 15 -0.78 -9.42 -0.95
CA SER A 15 -1.41 -9.86 0.30
C SER A 15 -1.92 -11.29 0.17
N LEU A 16 -2.07 -11.97 1.30
CA LEU A 16 -2.64 -13.31 1.40
C LEU A 16 -3.80 -13.31 2.40
N SER A 17 -4.78 -14.17 2.15
CA SER A 17 -5.85 -14.46 3.10
C SER A 17 -5.95 -15.96 3.35
N LEU A 18 -5.99 -16.35 4.63
CA LEU A 18 -6.22 -17.71 5.08
C LEU A 18 -7.68 -17.89 5.47
N VAL A 19 -8.37 -18.80 4.79
CA VAL A 19 -9.78 -19.12 5.02
C VAL A 19 -9.89 -20.51 5.63
N VAL A 20 -10.13 -20.56 6.95
CA VAL A 20 -10.20 -21.82 7.70
C VAL A 20 -11.44 -22.62 7.24
N GLY A 21 -11.23 -23.89 6.90
CA GLY A 21 -12.30 -24.80 6.46
C GLY A 21 -12.74 -24.64 5.00
N ALA A 22 -12.15 -23.71 4.23
CA ALA A 22 -12.49 -23.52 2.82
C ALA A 22 -11.80 -24.53 1.90
N ILE A 23 -12.43 -24.85 0.77
CA ILE A 23 -11.85 -25.69 -0.30
C ILE A 23 -10.56 -25.07 -0.85
N SER A 24 -10.54 -23.75 -1.03
CA SER A 24 -9.36 -22.96 -1.41
C SER A 24 -8.98 -22.03 -0.26
N PRO A 25 -8.22 -22.53 0.74
CA PRO A 25 -8.01 -21.84 2.01
C PRO A 25 -6.89 -20.80 1.96
N ILE A 26 -6.12 -20.72 0.88
CA ILE A 26 -5.13 -19.66 0.68
C ILE A 26 -5.52 -18.89 -0.56
N GLN A 27 -5.71 -17.58 -0.39
CA GLN A 27 -6.15 -16.65 -1.43
C GLN A 27 -5.21 -15.45 -1.48
N GLY A 28 -5.16 -14.74 -2.60
CA GLY A 28 -4.26 -13.59 -2.81
C GLY A 28 -2.96 -13.96 -3.52
N GLY A 29 -2.00 -13.04 -3.51
CA GLY A 29 -0.71 -13.17 -4.19
C GLY A 29 -0.01 -11.83 -4.41
N ARG A 30 1.11 -11.83 -5.14
CA ARG A 30 1.89 -10.62 -5.44
C ARG A 30 1.68 -10.15 -6.88
N PRO A 31 1.22 -8.91 -7.10
CA PRO A 31 1.13 -8.32 -8.44
C PRO A 31 2.49 -8.24 -9.16
N VAL A 32 3.61 -8.09 -8.43
CA VAL A 32 4.97 -8.04 -9.02
C VAL A 32 5.40 -9.33 -9.70
N LEU A 33 4.77 -10.45 -9.34
CA LEU A 33 5.01 -11.75 -9.94
C LEU A 33 4.13 -12.00 -11.17
N SER A 34 3.31 -11.02 -11.58
CA SER A 34 2.56 -11.07 -12.84
C SER A 34 3.48 -10.92 -14.05
N ALA A 35 3.10 -11.55 -15.16
CA ALA A 35 3.91 -11.60 -16.37
C ALA A 35 4.24 -10.19 -16.91
N GLY A 36 5.52 -9.91 -17.13
CA GLY A 36 5.99 -8.74 -17.87
C GLY A 36 6.15 -7.43 -17.08
N LEU A 37 5.75 -7.36 -15.80
CA LEU A 37 5.98 -6.15 -15.01
C LEU A 37 7.47 -5.95 -14.70
N LEU A 38 8.13 -6.98 -14.17
CA LEU A 38 9.57 -6.95 -13.90
C LEU A 38 10.40 -6.77 -15.16
N ASP A 39 9.97 -7.33 -16.30
CA ASP A 39 10.63 -7.12 -17.60
C ASP A 39 10.67 -5.63 -17.96
N ARG A 40 9.51 -4.96 -17.91
CA ARG A 40 9.37 -3.53 -18.23
C ARG A 40 10.04 -2.59 -17.22
N LEU A 41 10.26 -3.04 -15.99
CA LEU A 41 10.96 -2.26 -14.97
C LEU A 41 12.46 -2.44 -15.13
N ALA A 42 12.93 -3.68 -15.21
CA ALA A 42 14.35 -4.00 -15.36
C ALA A 42 14.93 -3.38 -16.64
N SER A 43 14.17 -3.36 -17.73
CA SER A 43 14.61 -2.76 -19.01
C SER A 43 14.88 -1.25 -18.94
N ARG A 44 14.52 -0.56 -17.86
CA ARG A 44 14.74 0.88 -17.67
C ARG A 44 16.04 1.21 -16.96
N TYR A 45 16.71 0.21 -16.39
CA TYR A 45 17.90 0.37 -15.57
C TYR A 45 19.08 -0.37 -16.19
N SER A 46 20.30 0.11 -15.93
CA SER A 46 21.49 -0.68 -16.24
C SER A 46 21.57 -1.91 -15.33
N ILE A 47 22.36 -2.91 -15.73
CA ILE A 47 22.65 -4.11 -14.93
C ILE A 47 23.21 -3.74 -13.55
N ASP A 48 24.02 -2.68 -13.45
CA ASP A 48 24.59 -2.24 -12.17
C ASP A 48 23.56 -1.53 -11.28
N GLN A 49 22.59 -0.84 -11.88
CA GLN A 49 21.56 -0.08 -11.15
C GLN A 49 20.39 -0.95 -10.70
N TRP A 50 20.02 -1.95 -11.49
CA TRP A 50 18.80 -2.73 -11.28
C TRP A 50 18.69 -3.39 -9.89
N PRO A 51 19.73 -4.06 -9.35
CA PRO A 51 19.61 -4.72 -8.05
C PRO A 51 19.22 -3.78 -6.91
N GLU A 52 19.79 -2.58 -6.88
CA GLU A 52 19.47 -1.60 -5.83
C GLU A 52 18.05 -1.06 -5.99
N GLN A 53 17.61 -0.81 -7.22
CA GLN A 53 16.24 -0.35 -7.50
C GLN A 53 15.23 -1.43 -7.13
N LEU A 54 15.48 -2.69 -7.48
CA LEU A 54 14.65 -3.82 -7.11
C LEU A 54 14.56 -3.98 -5.59
N GLY A 55 15.69 -3.88 -4.87
CA GLY A 55 15.71 -3.97 -3.41
C GLY A 55 14.85 -2.90 -2.74
N ARG A 56 14.78 -1.69 -3.30
CA ARG A 56 13.92 -0.59 -2.81
C ARG A 56 12.43 -0.87 -2.98
N LEU A 57 12.03 -1.76 -3.89
CA LEU A 57 10.64 -2.17 -4.07
C LEU A 57 10.14 -3.08 -2.93
N PHE A 58 11.03 -3.64 -2.10
CA PHE A 58 10.67 -4.61 -1.07
C PHE A 58 11.02 -4.12 0.34
N ASN A 59 10.00 -3.66 1.06
CA ASN A 59 10.14 -3.11 2.42
C ASN A 59 10.65 -4.13 3.46
N LEU A 60 10.35 -5.42 3.29
CA LEU A 60 10.60 -6.47 4.29
C LEU A 60 11.80 -7.38 4.00
N CYS A 61 12.39 -7.32 2.80
CA CYS A 61 13.50 -8.19 2.39
C CYS A 61 14.43 -7.54 1.35
N GLY A 62 14.48 -6.21 1.29
CA GLY A 62 15.19 -5.46 0.26
C GLY A 62 16.66 -5.85 0.09
N HIS A 63 17.40 -6.13 1.17
CA HIS A 63 18.79 -6.56 1.08
C HIS A 63 18.96 -7.94 0.42
N ALA A 64 18.09 -8.90 0.77
CA ALA A 64 18.12 -10.23 0.16
C ALA A 64 17.76 -10.15 -1.34
N GLN A 65 16.79 -9.30 -1.70
CA GLN A 65 16.37 -9.04 -3.07
C GLN A 65 17.51 -8.41 -3.89
N THR A 66 18.21 -7.41 -3.34
CA THR A 66 19.40 -6.82 -3.96
C THR A 66 20.47 -7.88 -4.19
N LEU A 67 20.77 -8.72 -3.18
CA LEU A 67 21.81 -9.74 -3.28
C LEU A 67 21.46 -10.82 -4.33
N ALA A 68 20.25 -11.40 -4.26
CA ALA A 68 19.83 -12.42 -5.22
C ALA A 68 19.82 -11.87 -6.66
N SER A 69 19.44 -10.60 -6.83
CA SER A 69 19.54 -9.92 -8.13
C SER A 69 20.97 -9.76 -8.62
N GLN A 70 21.90 -9.32 -7.75
CA GLN A 70 23.32 -9.21 -8.10
C GLN A 70 23.88 -10.56 -8.54
N LEU A 71 23.57 -11.62 -7.80
CA LEU A 71 23.99 -12.98 -8.11
C LEU A 71 23.39 -13.48 -9.44
N ALA A 72 22.12 -13.17 -9.73
CA ALA A 72 21.49 -13.57 -10.99
C ALA A 72 22.18 -12.92 -12.19
N LEU A 73 22.53 -11.63 -12.07
CA LEU A 73 23.26 -10.90 -13.11
C LEU A 73 24.71 -11.37 -13.24
N GLN A 74 25.38 -11.71 -12.14
CA GLN A 74 26.68 -12.39 -12.17
C GLN A 74 26.61 -13.74 -12.90
N GLY A 75 25.48 -14.45 -12.81
CA GLY A 75 25.26 -15.69 -13.57
C GLY A 75 25.24 -15.52 -15.09
N THR A 76 25.09 -14.30 -15.61
CA THR A 76 25.02 -13.97 -17.06
C THR A 76 26.38 -13.67 -17.71
N GLY A 77 27.49 -13.78 -16.97
CA GLY A 77 28.84 -13.55 -17.48
C GLY A 77 29.93 -13.82 -16.45
N SER A 78 31.05 -14.40 -16.89
CA SER A 78 32.14 -14.89 -16.03
C SER A 78 32.93 -13.77 -15.35
N THR A 79 32.38 -13.12 -14.33
CA THR A 79 33.14 -12.32 -13.38
C THR A 79 33.26 -13.11 -12.06
N GLU A 80 34.42 -13.71 -11.83
CA GLU A 80 34.72 -14.34 -10.55
C GLU A 80 34.77 -13.26 -9.46
N SER A 81 33.94 -13.43 -8.42
CA SER A 81 33.97 -12.58 -7.23
C SER A 81 35.23 -12.89 -6.41
N SER A 82 35.94 -11.86 -5.95
CA SER A 82 37.09 -12.04 -5.06
C SER A 82 36.66 -12.65 -3.71
N GLY A 83 37.53 -13.46 -3.09
CA GLY A 83 37.22 -14.12 -1.81
C GLY A 83 36.85 -13.16 -0.67
N VAL A 84 37.40 -11.94 -0.68
CA VAL A 84 37.08 -10.88 0.30
C VAL A 84 35.64 -10.35 0.12
N MET A 85 35.20 -10.19 -1.13
CA MET A 85 33.83 -9.75 -1.44
C MET A 85 32.81 -10.80 -1.01
N THR A 86 33.11 -12.08 -1.26
CA THR A 86 32.25 -13.21 -0.84
C THR A 86 32.12 -13.29 0.68
N ALA A 87 33.21 -13.10 1.43
CA ALA A 87 33.18 -13.08 2.90
C ALA A 87 32.30 -11.93 3.45
N ARG A 88 32.41 -10.73 2.85
CA ARG A 88 31.58 -9.58 3.24
C ARG A 88 30.10 -9.81 2.93
N ILE A 89 29.78 -10.34 1.76
CA ILE A 89 28.40 -10.67 1.36
C ILE A 89 27.78 -11.65 2.36
N GLY A 90 28.48 -12.75 2.69
CA GLY A 90 27.98 -13.74 3.62
C GLY A 90 27.74 -13.19 5.02
N LEU A 91 28.66 -12.36 5.53
CA LEU A 91 28.51 -11.75 6.84
C LEU A 91 27.36 -10.71 6.89
N LEU A 92 27.21 -9.90 5.83
CA LEU A 92 26.11 -8.96 5.70
C LEU A 92 24.76 -9.69 5.65
N LEU A 93 24.65 -10.75 4.85
CA LEU A 93 23.45 -11.58 4.74
C LEU A 93 23.06 -12.16 6.11
N ARG A 94 24.03 -12.74 6.84
CA ARG A 94 23.83 -13.25 8.19
C ARG A 94 23.36 -12.17 9.16
N LEU A 95 24.00 -11.01 9.19
CA LEU A 95 23.67 -9.95 10.14
C LEU A 95 22.26 -9.38 9.90
N VAL A 96 21.91 -9.11 8.64
CA VAL A 96 20.57 -8.63 8.27
C VAL A 96 19.51 -9.70 8.60
N THR A 97 19.77 -10.95 8.26
CA THR A 97 18.85 -12.06 8.55
C THR A 97 18.66 -12.27 10.05
N ALA A 98 19.72 -12.15 10.86
CA ALA A 98 19.62 -12.22 12.31
C ALA A 98 18.74 -11.12 12.90
N GLY A 99 18.91 -9.88 12.42
CA GLY A 99 18.08 -8.75 12.82
C GLY A 99 16.60 -8.94 12.46
N GLU A 100 16.32 -9.45 11.26
CA GLU A 100 14.96 -9.78 10.83
C GLU A 100 14.34 -10.89 11.70
N GLN A 101 15.05 -12.01 11.91
CA GLN A 101 14.59 -13.12 12.76
C GLN A 101 14.28 -12.63 14.18
N LEU A 102 15.17 -11.82 14.76
CA LEU A 102 14.97 -11.27 16.09
C LEU A 102 13.73 -10.37 16.17
N GLN A 103 13.53 -9.49 15.17
CA GLN A 103 12.34 -8.67 15.10
C GLN A 103 11.06 -9.53 15.04
N ARG A 104 11.05 -10.58 14.20
CA ARG A 104 9.91 -11.51 14.12
C ARG A 104 9.62 -12.16 15.47
N MET A 105 10.65 -12.69 16.13
CA MET A 105 10.51 -13.41 17.40
C MET A 105 10.04 -12.51 18.55
N VAL A 106 10.57 -11.29 18.62
CA VAL A 106 10.38 -10.41 19.79
C VAL A 106 9.17 -9.49 19.62
N LEU A 107 8.84 -9.08 18.39
CA LEU A 107 7.74 -8.16 18.11
C LEU A 107 6.54 -8.86 17.48
N ASP A 108 6.76 -9.60 16.39
CA ASP A 108 5.67 -10.06 15.54
C ASP A 108 4.98 -11.30 16.11
N TRP A 109 5.72 -12.25 16.71
CA TRP A 109 5.12 -13.44 17.33
C TRP A 109 4.16 -13.08 18.48
N PRO A 110 4.54 -12.25 19.48
CA PRO A 110 3.62 -11.86 20.55
C PRO A 110 2.46 -11.00 20.07
N SER A 111 2.64 -10.25 18.97
CA SER A 111 1.55 -9.45 18.37
C SER A 111 0.54 -10.32 17.61
N ALA A 112 1.03 -11.35 16.91
CA ALA A 112 0.19 -12.25 16.11
C ALA A 112 -0.58 -13.27 16.96
N CYS A 113 0.02 -13.75 18.05
CA CYS A 113 -0.66 -14.61 19.04
C CYS A 113 -0.37 -14.10 20.46
N PRO A 114 -1.16 -13.10 20.94
CA PRO A 114 -0.98 -12.51 22.26
C PRO A 114 -1.14 -13.52 23.39
N GLN A 115 -0.27 -13.43 24.39
CA GLN A 115 -0.32 -14.25 25.60
C GLN A 115 -0.43 -13.36 26.85
N PRO A 116 -1.27 -13.71 27.84
CA PRO A 116 -1.45 -12.91 29.04
C PRO A 116 -0.12 -12.60 29.75
N GLY A 117 0.16 -11.32 30.00
CA GLY A 117 1.38 -10.89 30.71
C GLY A 117 2.69 -11.00 29.91
N LEU A 118 2.62 -11.29 28.60
CA LEU A 118 3.79 -11.34 27.71
C LEU A 118 3.66 -10.28 26.62
N ALA A 119 4.41 -9.19 26.79
CA ALA A 119 4.48 -8.10 25.81
C ALA A 119 5.80 -8.17 24.99
N PRO A 120 5.85 -7.55 23.80
CA PRO A 120 7.09 -7.43 23.03
C PRO A 120 8.25 -6.80 23.83
N ASP A 121 9.43 -7.42 23.77
CA ASP A 121 10.64 -6.91 24.43
C ASP A 121 11.33 -5.83 23.58
N MET A 122 10.77 -4.63 23.66
CA MET A 122 11.30 -3.47 22.93
C MET A 122 12.71 -3.06 23.39
N ALA A 123 13.10 -3.42 24.62
CA ALA A 123 14.44 -3.12 25.14
C ALA A 123 15.49 -4.00 24.46
N LEU A 124 15.22 -5.30 24.28
CA LEU A 124 16.07 -6.20 23.52
C LEU A 124 16.21 -5.74 22.06
N LEU A 125 15.09 -5.39 21.40
CA LEU A 125 15.14 -4.88 20.02
C LEU A 125 15.93 -3.60 19.88
N LYS A 126 15.82 -2.68 20.85
CA LYS A 126 16.61 -1.43 20.85
C LYS A 126 18.11 -1.73 21.03
N ALA A 127 18.46 -2.64 21.94
CA ALA A 127 19.84 -3.01 22.21
C ALA A 127 20.49 -3.77 21.03
N ALA A 128 19.71 -4.53 20.27
CA ALA A 128 20.18 -5.30 19.11
C ALA A 128 20.33 -4.46 17.83
N ARG A 129 19.99 -3.16 17.84
CA ARG A 129 20.15 -2.30 16.65
C ARG A 129 21.62 -2.08 16.33
N PRO A 130 22.05 -2.28 15.07
CA PRO A 130 23.43 -2.01 14.69
C PRO A 130 23.72 -0.51 14.79
N ALA A 131 24.91 -0.16 15.26
CA ALA A 131 25.33 1.24 15.41
C ALA A 131 25.44 1.98 14.07
N THR A 132 25.82 1.26 13.01
CA THR A 132 25.95 1.77 11.63
C THR A 132 25.10 0.89 10.71
N PRO A 133 24.42 1.44 9.69
CA PRO A 133 23.67 0.64 8.72
C PRO A 133 24.55 -0.46 8.09
N PRO A 134 24.16 -1.75 8.18
CA PRO A 134 25.00 -2.87 7.73
C PRO A 134 25.47 -2.77 6.28
N ALA A 135 24.64 -2.23 5.38
CA ALA A 135 24.99 -2.05 3.97
C ALA A 135 26.22 -1.15 3.74
N GLN A 136 26.47 -0.20 4.64
CA GLN A 136 27.55 0.78 4.57
C GLN A 136 28.80 0.36 5.37
N ALA A 137 28.69 -0.70 6.16
CA ALA A 137 29.76 -1.17 7.02
C ALA A 137 30.84 -1.93 6.22
N SER A 138 32.08 -1.74 6.65
CA SER A 138 33.25 -2.54 6.29
C SER A 138 33.14 -3.96 6.84
N LEU A 139 33.95 -4.89 6.33
CA LEU A 139 33.97 -6.27 6.81
C LEU A 139 34.27 -6.36 8.33
N ALA A 140 35.21 -5.53 8.82
CA ALA A 140 35.57 -5.49 10.23
C ALA A 140 34.43 -4.94 11.11
N GLU A 141 33.73 -3.90 10.65
CA GLU A 141 32.56 -3.35 11.36
C GLU A 141 31.41 -4.35 11.40
N LEU A 142 31.15 -5.05 10.29
CA LEU A 142 30.14 -6.12 10.25
C LEU A 142 30.47 -7.26 11.22
N GLN A 143 31.75 -7.63 11.33
CA GLN A 143 32.20 -8.66 12.28
C GLN A 143 31.98 -8.20 13.71
N HIS A 144 32.38 -6.96 14.03
CA HIS A 144 32.16 -6.38 15.35
C HIS A 144 30.67 -6.30 15.72
N GLN A 145 29.80 -5.92 14.77
CA GLN A 145 28.35 -5.90 14.95
C GLN A 145 27.80 -7.31 15.20
N MET A 146 28.27 -8.32 14.47
CA MET A 146 27.89 -9.72 14.67
C MET A 146 28.32 -10.22 16.05
N ASP A 147 29.54 -9.94 16.49
CA ASP A 147 30.06 -10.34 17.80
C ASP A 147 29.27 -9.68 18.94
N THR A 148 28.92 -8.41 18.78
CA THR A 148 28.10 -7.66 19.73
C THR A 148 26.70 -8.25 19.84
N LEU A 149 26.07 -8.54 18.70
CA LEU A 149 24.75 -9.18 18.66
C LEU A 149 24.78 -10.58 19.28
N SER A 150 25.82 -11.37 18.99
CA SER A 150 26.01 -12.71 19.54
C SER A 150 26.13 -12.68 21.07
N THR A 151 26.90 -11.74 21.61
CA THR A 151 27.05 -11.54 23.06
C THR A 151 25.73 -11.14 23.71
N LEU A 152 25.05 -10.15 23.13
CA LEU A 152 23.76 -9.67 23.64
C LEU A 152 22.71 -10.79 23.67
N LEU A 153 22.61 -11.59 22.60
CA LEU A 153 21.62 -12.66 22.51
C LEU A 153 21.99 -13.87 23.36
N ALA A 154 23.28 -14.15 23.58
CA ALA A 154 23.71 -15.13 24.55
C ALA A 154 23.19 -14.78 25.96
N GLU A 155 23.28 -13.52 26.36
CA GLU A 155 22.82 -13.07 27.68
C GLU A 155 21.30 -12.94 27.79
N ARG A 156 20.65 -12.32 26.79
CA ARG A 156 19.25 -11.88 26.91
C ARG A 156 18.22 -12.81 26.27
N LEU A 157 18.63 -13.68 25.35
CA LEU A 157 17.72 -14.58 24.65
C LEU A 157 18.00 -16.04 25.00
N PHE A 158 19.21 -16.52 24.72
CA PHE A 158 19.57 -17.93 24.87
C PHE A 158 19.88 -18.32 26.32
N GLY A 159 20.45 -17.42 27.12
CA GLY A 159 20.97 -17.71 28.47
C GLY A 159 22.31 -18.45 28.47
N MET A 160 22.92 -18.62 27.29
CA MET A 160 24.19 -19.29 27.05
C MET A 160 24.72 -18.92 25.66
N PRO A 161 25.99 -19.22 25.31
CA PRO A 161 26.49 -19.00 23.95
C PRO A 161 25.63 -19.69 22.89
N ALA A 162 25.34 -18.98 21.78
CA ALA A 162 24.48 -19.50 20.71
C ALA A 162 24.96 -20.84 20.13
N ALA A 163 26.28 -21.07 20.07
CA ALA A 163 26.87 -22.32 19.61
C ALA A 163 26.55 -23.51 20.54
N ASP A 164 26.48 -23.29 21.85
CA ASP A 164 26.13 -24.32 22.81
C ASP A 164 24.62 -24.60 22.79
N TRP A 165 23.80 -23.55 22.73
CA TRP A 165 22.34 -23.70 22.55
C TRP A 165 22.01 -24.51 21.29
N LEU A 166 22.71 -24.22 20.19
CA LEU A 166 22.55 -24.94 18.92
C LEU A 166 22.95 -26.42 19.02
N ARG A 167 24.00 -26.74 19.80
CA ARG A 167 24.45 -28.12 20.00
C ARG A 167 23.41 -28.95 20.74
N GLU A 168 22.78 -28.37 21.77
CA GLU A 168 21.69 -29.01 22.50
C GLU A 168 20.48 -29.23 21.59
N TRP A 169 20.11 -28.22 20.78
CA TRP A 169 19.07 -28.36 19.76
C TRP A 169 19.38 -29.49 18.78
N GLN A 170 20.60 -29.59 18.26
CA GLN A 170 20.97 -30.63 17.31
C GLN A 170 20.97 -32.04 17.93
N THR A 171 21.17 -32.13 19.24
CA THR A 171 21.20 -33.41 19.96
C THR A 171 19.79 -33.91 20.27
N GLN A 172 18.91 -33.03 20.79
CA GLN A 172 17.54 -33.37 21.16
C GLN A 172 16.57 -32.20 20.92
N PRO A 173 16.20 -31.89 19.66
CA PRO A 173 15.54 -30.62 19.31
C PRO A 173 14.27 -30.31 20.11
N VAL A 174 13.35 -31.27 20.15
CA VAL A 174 12.02 -31.09 20.78
C VAL A 174 12.12 -31.03 22.29
N ALA A 175 12.95 -31.90 22.89
CA ALA A 175 13.15 -31.96 24.34
C ALA A 175 13.93 -30.74 24.84
N TRP A 176 14.97 -30.34 24.11
CA TRP A 176 15.76 -29.15 24.41
C TRP A 176 14.92 -27.88 24.37
N LEU A 177 14.15 -27.66 23.30
CA LEU A 177 13.29 -26.48 23.20
C LEU A 177 12.28 -26.42 24.34
N HIS A 178 11.72 -27.56 24.73
CA HIS A 178 10.81 -27.65 25.86
C HIS A 178 11.47 -27.22 27.17
N HIS A 179 12.61 -27.84 27.50
CA HIS A 179 13.37 -27.53 28.71
C HIS A 179 13.83 -26.06 28.73
N TRP A 180 14.42 -25.58 27.64
CA TRP A 180 14.85 -24.19 27.52
C TRP A 180 13.69 -23.20 27.64
N SER A 181 12.53 -23.49 27.04
CA SER A 181 11.35 -22.61 27.14
C SER A 181 10.80 -22.51 28.57
N GLN A 182 10.97 -23.56 29.37
CA GLN A 182 10.52 -23.60 30.78
C GLN A 182 11.43 -22.81 31.70
N ASP A 183 12.75 -22.98 31.54
CA ASP A 183 13.73 -22.47 32.51
C ASP A 183 14.27 -21.09 32.14
N SER A 184 14.21 -20.69 30.87
CA SER A 184 14.69 -19.39 30.41
C SER A 184 13.75 -18.24 30.79
N HIS A 185 14.35 -17.11 31.19
CA HIS A 185 13.61 -15.89 31.51
C HIS A 185 13.39 -14.98 30.29
N SER A 186 13.88 -15.35 29.10
CA SER A 186 13.72 -14.50 27.92
C SER A 186 12.26 -14.42 27.46
N SER A 187 11.90 -13.27 26.88
CA SER A 187 10.53 -13.03 26.38
C SER A 187 10.11 -14.04 25.32
N VAL A 188 11.03 -14.43 24.43
CA VAL A 188 10.82 -15.43 23.38
C VAL A 188 10.58 -16.82 23.97
N ALA A 189 11.41 -17.25 24.93
CA ALA A 189 11.27 -18.55 25.59
C ALA A 189 9.93 -18.66 26.33
N ARG A 190 9.56 -17.63 27.09
CA ARG A 190 8.28 -17.58 27.81
C ARG A 190 7.08 -17.60 26.89
N TRP A 191 7.15 -16.89 25.76
CA TRP A 191 6.09 -16.92 24.75
C TRP A 191 5.95 -18.31 24.12
N LEU A 192 7.07 -18.93 23.73
CA LEU A 192 7.08 -20.30 23.21
C LEU A 192 6.47 -21.28 24.23
N HIS A 193 6.87 -21.19 25.49
CA HIS A 193 6.31 -22.04 26.55
C HIS A 193 4.78 -21.90 26.65
N ALA A 194 4.26 -20.67 26.62
CA ALA A 194 2.83 -20.40 26.71
C ALA A 194 2.02 -20.95 25.53
N ILE A 195 2.56 -20.89 24.31
CA ILE A 195 1.88 -21.38 23.09
C ILE A 195 2.12 -22.86 22.80
N ARG A 196 2.91 -23.57 23.61
CA ARG A 196 3.31 -24.96 23.33
C ARG A 196 2.14 -25.91 23.09
N PRO A 197 1.04 -25.93 23.88
CA PRO A 197 -0.07 -26.84 23.63
C PRO A 197 -0.65 -26.70 22.22
N ASP A 198 -0.85 -25.46 21.78
CA ASP A 198 -1.31 -25.11 20.44
C ASP A 198 -0.30 -25.50 19.35
N ALA A 199 0.97 -25.16 19.56
CA ALA A 199 2.01 -25.41 18.58
C ALA A 199 2.25 -26.91 18.35
N CYS A 200 2.07 -27.73 19.38
CA CYS A 200 2.11 -29.19 19.26
C CYS A 200 0.85 -29.77 18.59
N ALA A 201 -0.29 -29.08 18.65
CA ALA A 201 -1.56 -29.55 18.08
C ALA A 201 -1.62 -29.42 16.55
N VAL A 202 -0.89 -28.47 15.97
CA VAL A 202 -0.86 -28.24 14.52
C VAL A 202 0.35 -28.94 13.91
N ARG A 203 0.09 -29.87 12.97
CA ARG A 203 1.12 -30.61 12.23
C ARG A 203 1.02 -30.33 10.75
N LEU A 204 2.11 -29.88 10.13
CA LEU A 204 2.23 -29.55 8.72
C LEU A 204 3.28 -30.46 8.08
N ALA A 205 2.86 -31.32 7.17
CA ALA A 205 3.74 -32.28 6.51
C ALA A 205 4.91 -31.59 5.79
N HIS A 206 6.13 -32.13 5.96
CA HIS A 206 7.33 -31.55 5.37
C HIS A 206 7.48 -31.94 3.89
N ARG A 207 7.68 -30.95 3.03
CA ARG A 207 8.11 -31.15 1.64
C ARG A 207 9.26 -30.22 1.32
N VAL A 208 10.45 -30.59 1.75
CA VAL A 208 11.66 -29.77 1.63
C VAL A 208 11.98 -29.48 0.17
N LEU A 209 12.03 -28.20 -0.19
CA LEU A 209 12.62 -27.75 -1.45
C LEU A 209 14.14 -27.99 -1.37
N PRO A 210 14.75 -28.74 -2.32
CA PRO A 210 16.19 -28.88 -2.38
C PRO A 210 16.89 -27.53 -2.49
N THR A 211 18.19 -27.49 -2.22
CA THR A 211 19.00 -26.30 -2.51
C THR A 211 19.68 -26.43 -3.87
N PRO A 212 20.07 -25.31 -4.50
CA PRO A 212 20.85 -25.33 -5.75
C PRO A 212 22.16 -26.10 -5.65
N GLN A 213 22.71 -26.28 -4.44
CA GLN A 213 23.90 -27.09 -4.21
C GLN A 213 23.60 -28.60 -4.21
N THR A 214 22.41 -29.00 -3.73
CA THR A 214 22.00 -30.41 -3.68
C THR A 214 21.39 -30.91 -4.98
N ASP A 215 20.73 -30.03 -5.74
CA ASP A 215 20.17 -30.36 -7.05
C ASP A 215 20.35 -29.21 -8.06
N PRO A 216 21.58 -29.00 -8.56
CA PRO A 216 21.86 -27.94 -9.53
C PRO A 216 21.04 -28.08 -10.82
N ALA A 217 20.77 -29.32 -11.25
CA ALA A 217 20.03 -29.60 -12.49
C ALA A 217 18.55 -29.23 -12.35
N GLY A 218 17.91 -29.57 -11.21
CA GLY A 218 16.55 -29.15 -10.91
C GLY A 218 16.40 -27.63 -10.83
N PHE A 219 17.41 -26.92 -10.30
CA PHE A 219 17.39 -25.45 -10.28
C PHE A 219 17.61 -24.82 -11.65
N ALA A 220 18.40 -25.45 -12.51
CA ALA A 220 18.51 -25.02 -13.90
C ALA A 220 17.15 -25.16 -14.63
N ASP A 221 16.44 -26.27 -14.42
CA ASP A 221 15.06 -26.46 -14.91
C ASP A 221 14.09 -25.42 -14.34
N LEU A 222 14.11 -25.20 -13.01
CA LEU A 222 13.29 -24.16 -12.37
C LEU A 222 13.56 -22.79 -12.99
N GLY A 223 14.82 -22.45 -13.24
CA GLY A 223 15.21 -21.20 -13.88
C GLY A 223 14.60 -21.03 -15.27
N GLN A 224 14.64 -22.10 -16.08
CA GLN A 224 14.02 -22.10 -17.41
C GLN A 224 12.49 -22.00 -17.32
N ARG A 225 11.85 -22.72 -16.39
CA ARG A 225 10.40 -22.63 -16.18
C ARG A 225 9.97 -21.25 -15.71
N LEU A 226 10.72 -20.60 -14.82
CA LEU A 226 10.41 -19.23 -14.39
C LEU A 226 10.38 -18.23 -15.56
N LEU A 227 11.27 -18.39 -16.54
CA LEU A 227 11.27 -17.54 -17.74
C LEU A 227 10.13 -17.87 -18.70
N ASN A 228 9.78 -19.15 -18.84
CA ASN A 228 8.92 -19.62 -19.93
C ASN A 228 7.46 -19.88 -19.52
N ASP A 229 7.19 -20.10 -18.24
CA ASP A 229 5.86 -20.34 -17.69
C ASP A 229 5.46 -19.20 -16.73
N PRO A 230 4.56 -18.30 -17.14
CA PRO A 230 4.03 -17.24 -16.30
C PRO A 230 3.39 -17.71 -14.98
N ALA A 231 2.84 -18.93 -14.95
CA ALA A 231 2.19 -19.48 -13.75
C ALA A 231 3.20 -19.90 -12.69
N GLN A 232 4.44 -20.24 -13.09
CA GLN A 232 5.47 -20.77 -12.19
C GLN A 232 5.76 -19.82 -11.03
N SER A 233 5.85 -18.51 -11.28
CA SER A 233 6.14 -17.51 -10.25
C SER A 233 5.07 -17.47 -9.14
N GLN A 234 3.81 -17.73 -9.48
CA GLN A 234 2.67 -17.64 -8.56
C GLN A 234 2.29 -18.99 -7.93
N ARG A 235 2.50 -20.09 -8.66
CA ARG A 235 2.20 -21.46 -8.23
C ARG A 235 3.41 -22.35 -8.47
N PRO A 236 4.48 -22.16 -7.68
CA PRO A 236 5.72 -22.87 -7.90
C PRO A 236 5.55 -24.35 -7.61
N SER A 237 6.01 -25.17 -8.55
CA SER A 237 6.10 -26.62 -8.37
C SER A 237 7.54 -27.10 -8.51
N TRP A 238 7.90 -28.08 -7.68
CA TRP A 238 9.13 -28.86 -7.77
C TRP A 238 8.77 -30.28 -8.20
N HIS A 239 9.16 -30.67 -9.41
CA HIS A 239 8.73 -31.94 -10.04
C HIS A 239 7.21 -32.18 -9.99
N GLY A 240 6.41 -31.12 -10.21
CA GLY A 240 4.94 -31.20 -10.20
C GLY A 240 4.29 -31.19 -8.81
N LEU A 241 5.07 -31.07 -7.73
CA LEU A 241 4.56 -31.01 -6.36
C LEU A 241 4.88 -29.67 -5.69
N ALA A 242 4.01 -29.25 -4.78
CA ALA A 242 4.31 -28.15 -3.87
C ALA A 242 5.47 -28.52 -2.93
N ALA A 243 6.37 -27.57 -2.70
CA ALA A 243 7.51 -27.68 -1.79
C ALA A 243 7.52 -26.52 -0.80
N GLU A 244 8.38 -26.59 0.20
CA GLU A 244 8.52 -25.64 1.29
C GLU A 244 9.99 -25.26 1.48
N THR A 245 10.24 -24.02 1.86
CA THR A 245 11.58 -23.52 2.19
C THR A 245 11.55 -22.61 3.40
N GLY A 246 12.58 -22.64 4.25
CA GLY A 246 12.62 -21.83 5.46
C GLY A 246 13.78 -22.18 6.37
N PRO A 247 13.85 -21.56 7.56
CA PRO A 247 14.75 -21.94 8.64
C PRO A 247 14.75 -23.44 8.93
N CYS A 248 13.58 -24.07 8.80
CA CYS A 248 13.36 -25.47 9.08
C CYS A 248 13.84 -26.43 7.97
N THR A 249 14.22 -25.90 6.80
CA THR A 249 14.69 -26.68 5.64
C THR A 249 16.18 -26.53 5.38
N ARG A 250 16.95 -25.87 6.27
CA ARG A 250 18.38 -25.62 6.09
C ARG A 250 19.20 -26.91 6.18
N GLY A 251 20.19 -27.05 5.30
CA GLY A 251 21.01 -28.28 5.24
C GLY A 251 21.79 -28.60 6.52
N TRP A 252 22.19 -27.59 7.31
CA TRP A 252 22.91 -27.79 8.58
C TRP A 252 22.00 -28.28 9.72
N GLN A 253 20.68 -28.25 9.56
CA GLN A 253 19.74 -28.86 10.52
C GLN A 253 19.86 -30.40 10.54
N GLY A 254 20.58 -30.99 9.57
CA GLY A 254 20.70 -32.44 9.38
C GLY A 254 19.60 -32.94 8.44
N GLY A 255 19.96 -33.41 7.25
CA GLY A 255 19.06 -33.73 6.13
C GLY A 255 18.11 -34.93 6.30
N GLY A 256 17.64 -35.23 7.51
CA GLY A 256 16.53 -36.15 7.76
C GLY A 256 15.31 -35.36 8.16
N ALA A 257 14.15 -35.62 7.53
CA ALA A 257 12.90 -35.04 7.97
C ALA A 257 12.76 -35.23 9.50
N PRO A 258 12.58 -34.16 10.28
CA PRO A 258 12.26 -34.33 11.69
C PRO A 258 10.98 -35.17 11.73
N GLY A 259 10.96 -36.23 12.55
CA GLY A 259 9.72 -36.96 12.81
C GLY A 259 8.61 -36.07 13.43
N ASP A 260 8.96 -34.84 13.78
CA ASP A 260 8.08 -33.81 14.31
C ASP A 260 7.70 -32.78 13.22
N GLU A 261 6.46 -32.91 12.74
CA GLU A 261 5.83 -32.00 11.78
C GLU A 261 5.10 -30.83 12.46
N SER A 262 5.24 -30.70 13.79
CA SER A 262 4.51 -29.70 14.55
C SER A 262 5.00 -28.28 14.30
N LEU A 263 4.13 -27.30 14.57
CA LEU A 263 4.55 -25.90 14.64
C LEU A 263 5.57 -25.66 15.76
N TRP A 264 5.51 -26.47 16.83
CA TRP A 264 6.49 -26.42 17.92
C TRP A 264 7.92 -26.62 17.38
N TRP A 265 8.12 -27.66 16.57
CA TRP A 265 9.40 -27.91 15.94
C TRP A 265 9.79 -26.79 14.96
N ARG A 266 8.84 -26.29 14.15
CA ARG A 266 9.10 -25.22 13.16
C ARG A 266 9.50 -23.89 13.81
N LEU A 267 8.84 -23.51 14.90
CA LEU A 267 9.19 -22.32 15.70
C LEU A 267 10.56 -22.51 16.38
N GLY A 268 10.83 -23.70 16.91
CA GLY A 268 12.16 -24.08 17.42
C GLY A 268 13.25 -23.98 16.39
N ALA A 269 12.99 -24.46 15.17
CA ALA A 269 13.92 -24.41 14.05
C ALA A 269 14.28 -22.96 13.67
N ARG A 270 13.38 -22.00 13.88
CA ARG A 270 13.70 -20.56 13.74
C ARG A 270 14.64 -20.06 14.82
N VAL A 271 14.44 -20.45 16.07
CA VAL A 271 15.36 -20.10 17.17
C VAL A 271 16.74 -20.72 16.92
N ALA A 272 16.77 -21.97 16.47
CA ALA A 272 17.99 -22.65 16.06
C ALA A 272 18.68 -21.98 14.86
N ASP A 273 17.91 -21.49 13.88
CA ASP A 273 18.43 -20.75 12.73
C ASP A 273 19.11 -19.46 13.17
N LEU A 274 18.51 -18.70 14.10
CA LEU A 274 19.18 -17.55 14.70
C LEU A 274 20.49 -17.95 15.42
N ALA A 275 20.46 -19.05 16.19
CA ALA A 275 21.67 -19.54 16.87
C ALA A 275 22.77 -19.95 15.88
N ALA A 276 22.42 -20.61 14.78
CA ALA A 276 23.33 -20.97 13.70
C ALA A 276 23.86 -19.75 12.96
N ILE A 277 23.01 -18.76 12.66
CA ILE A 277 23.42 -17.51 12.03
C ILE A 277 24.47 -16.79 12.86
N LEU A 278 24.37 -16.81 14.19
CA LEU A 278 25.33 -16.15 15.08
C LEU A 278 26.64 -16.95 15.22
N SER A 279 26.57 -18.29 15.19
CA SER A 279 27.70 -19.16 15.53
C SER A 279 28.44 -19.77 14.33
N ARG A 280 27.83 -19.81 13.15
CA ARG A 280 28.35 -20.52 11.98
C ARG A 280 28.50 -19.63 10.74
N PRO A 281 29.68 -19.58 10.10
CA PRO A 281 29.89 -18.86 8.85
C PRO A 281 29.09 -19.39 7.65
N ASP A 282 28.76 -20.68 7.63
CA ASP A 282 28.08 -21.41 6.55
C ASP A 282 26.57 -21.60 6.78
N SER A 283 26.00 -20.84 7.73
CA SER A 283 24.60 -20.96 8.16
C SER A 283 23.57 -20.58 7.09
N LEU A 284 23.91 -19.68 6.17
CA LEU A 284 23.06 -19.22 5.08
C LEU A 284 23.79 -19.35 3.75
N LEU A 285 23.19 -20.09 2.83
CA LEU A 285 23.71 -20.32 1.48
C LEU A 285 23.27 -19.21 0.51
N PHE A 286 24.14 -18.89 -0.43
CA PHE A 286 23.85 -18.01 -1.56
C PHE A 286 24.76 -18.39 -2.72
N GLY A 287 24.39 -18.02 -3.95
CA GLY A 287 25.20 -18.29 -5.11
C GLY A 287 24.54 -17.91 -6.43
N SER A 288 25.23 -18.25 -7.51
CA SER A 288 24.76 -18.06 -8.88
C SER A 288 25.00 -19.30 -9.75
N LEU A 289 24.16 -19.47 -10.77
CA LEU A 289 24.20 -20.53 -11.78
C LEU A 289 24.05 -19.87 -13.15
N THR A 290 24.92 -20.26 -14.08
CA THR A 290 24.76 -19.88 -15.49
C THR A 290 23.84 -20.89 -16.16
N LEU A 291 22.67 -20.42 -16.64
CA LEU A 291 21.70 -21.26 -17.36
C LEU A 291 22.01 -21.32 -18.86
N SER A 292 22.48 -20.21 -19.41
CA SER A 292 22.97 -20.05 -20.78
C SER A 292 23.93 -18.85 -20.83
N PRO A 293 24.65 -18.59 -21.94
CA PRO A 293 25.58 -17.46 -22.03
C PRO A 293 24.97 -16.07 -21.74
N ASP A 294 23.65 -15.96 -21.86
CA ASP A 294 22.85 -14.75 -21.69
C ASP A 294 21.88 -14.82 -20.51
N THR A 295 21.82 -15.93 -19.79
CA THR A 295 20.84 -16.15 -18.71
C THR A 295 21.52 -16.66 -17.43
N GLY A 296 21.26 -15.97 -16.33
CA GLY A 296 21.78 -16.30 -15.01
C GLY A 296 20.68 -16.45 -13.97
N LEU A 297 20.90 -17.37 -13.03
CA LEU A 297 20.06 -17.58 -11.85
C LEU A 297 20.88 -17.25 -10.61
N GLY A 298 20.33 -16.44 -9.71
CA GLY A 298 20.92 -16.08 -8.43
C GLY A 298 20.00 -16.48 -7.29
N TRP A 299 20.56 -16.88 -6.16
CA TRP A 299 19.78 -17.24 -4.98
C TRP A 299 20.47 -16.83 -3.69
N CYS A 300 19.66 -16.63 -2.66
CA CYS A 300 20.13 -16.52 -1.28
C CYS A 300 19.10 -17.07 -0.29
N GLU A 301 19.60 -17.59 0.82
CA GLU A 301 18.83 -17.99 1.97
C GLU A 301 18.58 -16.78 2.88
N MET A 302 17.31 -16.44 3.12
CA MET A 302 16.89 -15.34 3.99
C MET A 302 15.96 -15.82 5.11
N SER A 303 15.56 -14.93 6.02
CA SER A 303 14.77 -15.20 7.24
C SER A 303 13.51 -16.06 7.01
N ARG A 304 12.90 -15.95 5.82
CA ARG A 304 11.66 -16.64 5.42
C ARG A 304 11.87 -17.86 4.52
N GLY A 305 13.08 -18.10 4.03
CA GLY A 305 13.41 -19.22 3.14
C GLY A 305 14.33 -18.86 1.97
N LEU A 306 14.32 -19.68 0.93
CA LEU A 306 15.13 -19.52 -0.28
C LEU A 306 14.50 -18.52 -1.27
N LEU A 307 15.22 -17.47 -1.60
CA LEU A 307 14.87 -16.49 -2.62
C LEU A 307 15.64 -16.79 -3.90
N VAL A 308 14.96 -16.82 -5.05
CA VAL A 308 15.56 -17.13 -6.36
C VAL A 308 15.21 -16.04 -7.37
N HIS A 309 16.20 -15.57 -8.14
CA HIS A 309 16.06 -14.58 -9.20
C HIS A 309 16.63 -15.15 -10.49
N VAL A 310 16.01 -14.83 -11.62
CA VAL A 310 16.46 -15.22 -12.95
C VAL A 310 16.49 -13.99 -13.83
N ALA A 311 17.62 -13.74 -14.47
CA ALA A 311 17.82 -12.62 -15.37
C ALA A 311 18.32 -13.11 -16.72
N GLN A 312 17.70 -12.63 -17.80
CA GLN A 312 18.19 -12.76 -19.16
C GLN A 312 18.67 -11.38 -19.64
N VAL A 313 19.83 -11.34 -20.27
CA VAL A 313 20.46 -10.12 -20.77
C VAL A 313 20.75 -10.22 -22.26
N GLN A 314 20.74 -9.10 -22.98
CA GLN A 314 21.13 -9.05 -24.38
C GLN A 314 22.41 -8.24 -24.54
N ARG A 315 23.35 -8.75 -25.33
CA ARG A 315 24.54 -8.02 -25.80
C ARG A 315 24.43 -7.78 -27.30
N PRO A 316 24.12 -6.55 -27.74
CA PRO A 316 24.04 -6.22 -29.17
C PRO A 316 25.39 -6.38 -29.88
N THR A 317 26.49 -6.08 -29.19
CA THR A 317 27.88 -6.30 -29.65
C THR A 317 28.75 -6.71 -28.45
N PRO A 318 29.93 -7.31 -28.65
CA PRO A 318 30.87 -7.63 -27.57
C PRO A 318 31.31 -6.42 -26.73
N GLU A 319 31.24 -5.22 -27.31
CA GLU A 319 31.68 -3.95 -26.71
C GLU A 319 30.52 -3.16 -26.06
N ALA A 320 29.25 -3.50 -26.36
CA ALA A 320 28.09 -2.81 -25.80
C ALA A 320 27.74 -3.33 -24.40
N ALA A 321 27.32 -2.42 -23.52
CA ALA A 321 26.84 -2.77 -22.19
C ALA A 321 25.60 -3.70 -22.30
N PRO A 322 25.56 -4.82 -21.56
CA PRO A 322 24.42 -5.71 -21.61
C PRO A 322 23.17 -5.04 -21.02
N THR A 323 22.01 -5.32 -21.61
CA THR A 323 20.71 -4.82 -21.13
C THR A 323 19.85 -5.99 -20.66
N ILE A 324 19.06 -5.78 -19.60
CA ILE A 324 18.16 -6.82 -19.08
C ILE A 324 16.91 -6.90 -19.98
N THR A 325 16.66 -8.07 -20.56
CA THR A 325 15.51 -8.31 -21.45
C THR A 325 14.37 -9.04 -20.76
N ARG A 326 14.70 -9.97 -19.84
CA ARG A 326 13.71 -10.69 -19.02
C ARG A 326 14.18 -10.80 -17.59
N TYR A 327 13.26 -10.66 -16.65
CA TYR A 327 13.55 -10.73 -15.22
C TYR A 327 12.42 -11.40 -14.45
N ARG A 328 12.75 -12.42 -13.65
CA ARG A 328 11.81 -13.20 -12.84
C ARG A 328 12.36 -13.38 -11.44
N LEU A 329 11.48 -13.52 -10.46
CA LEU A 329 11.86 -13.89 -9.10
C LEU A 329 10.84 -14.85 -8.51
N GLN A 330 11.29 -15.71 -7.61
CA GLN A 330 10.49 -16.65 -6.84
C GLN A 330 10.79 -16.44 -5.36
N ALA A 331 9.83 -15.95 -4.59
CA ALA A 331 10.02 -15.74 -3.16
C ALA A 331 9.56 -16.95 -2.33
N PRO A 332 10.01 -17.08 -1.07
CA PRO A 332 9.62 -18.18 -0.18
C PRO A 332 8.12 -18.26 0.09
N THR A 333 7.42 -17.12 0.04
CA THR A 333 5.99 -17.05 0.34
C THR A 333 5.17 -17.93 -0.61
N GLU A 334 5.48 -17.91 -1.90
CA GLU A 334 4.74 -18.69 -2.90
C GLU A 334 4.98 -20.20 -2.78
N TRP A 335 6.10 -20.62 -2.18
CA TRP A 335 6.33 -22.01 -1.77
C TRP A 335 5.55 -22.36 -0.50
N ASN A 336 5.73 -21.57 0.57
CA ASN A 336 5.22 -21.90 1.91
C ASN A 336 3.70 -21.74 2.03
N PHE A 337 3.11 -20.85 1.24
CA PHE A 337 1.67 -20.58 1.16
C PHE A 337 1.07 -21.09 -0.15
N HIS A 338 1.65 -22.15 -0.73
CA HIS A 338 1.11 -22.78 -1.94
C HIS A 338 -0.32 -23.32 -1.68
N PRO A 339 -1.29 -23.13 -2.60
CA PRO A 339 -2.67 -23.64 -2.44
C PRO A 339 -2.79 -25.16 -2.25
N ASP A 340 -1.79 -25.90 -2.75
CA ASP A 340 -1.63 -27.35 -2.58
C ASP A 340 -0.55 -27.73 -1.56
N GLY A 341 -0.04 -26.74 -0.81
CA GLY A 341 1.00 -26.91 0.21
C GLY A 341 0.47 -27.43 1.55
N ALA A 342 1.39 -27.65 2.49
CA ALA A 342 1.10 -28.25 3.80
C ALA A 342 0.10 -27.43 4.63
N LEU A 343 0.26 -26.10 4.67
CA LEU A 343 -0.67 -25.21 5.36
C LEU A 343 -2.07 -25.28 4.77
N ALA A 344 -2.20 -25.22 3.45
CA ALA A 344 -3.49 -25.29 2.78
C ALA A 344 -4.19 -26.63 3.03
N HIS A 345 -3.44 -27.74 3.04
CA HIS A 345 -4.00 -29.03 3.40
C HIS A 345 -4.52 -29.07 4.84
N TRP A 346 -3.75 -28.55 5.79
CA TRP A 346 -4.18 -28.46 7.19
C TRP A 346 -5.41 -27.56 7.38
N LEU A 347 -5.45 -26.39 6.72
CA LEU A 347 -6.60 -25.47 6.77
C LEU A 347 -7.88 -26.08 6.20
N ARG A 348 -7.78 -26.89 5.14
CA ARG A 348 -8.92 -27.63 4.55
C ARG A 348 -9.51 -28.66 5.52
N LEU A 349 -8.66 -29.32 6.29
CA LEU A 349 -9.05 -30.38 7.22
C LEU A 349 -9.49 -29.84 8.59
N THR A 350 -9.24 -28.55 8.86
CA THR A 350 -9.71 -27.88 10.07
C THR A 350 -11.22 -27.69 9.98
N PRO A 351 -12.02 -28.13 10.97
CA PRO A 351 -13.47 -28.03 10.92
C PRO A 351 -13.93 -26.58 10.64
N PRO A 352 -14.93 -26.38 9.76
CA PRO A 352 -15.43 -25.06 9.38
C PRO A 352 -16.22 -24.35 10.50
N THR A 353 -16.57 -25.06 11.58
CA THR A 353 -17.24 -24.45 12.74
C THR A 353 -16.28 -23.51 13.48
N PRO A 354 -16.56 -22.19 13.55
CA PRO A 354 -15.64 -21.21 14.08
C PRO A 354 -15.56 -21.33 15.60
N THR A 355 -14.61 -22.11 16.10
CA THR A 355 -14.09 -21.85 17.44
C THR A 355 -13.03 -20.75 17.34
N PRO A 356 -12.99 -19.78 18.27
CA PRO A 356 -11.90 -18.82 18.39
C PRO A 356 -10.50 -19.49 18.33
N ASP A 357 -10.43 -20.74 18.73
CA ASP A 357 -9.23 -21.58 18.68
C ASP A 357 -8.77 -21.89 17.24
N GLY A 358 -9.67 -22.17 16.29
CA GLY A 358 -9.29 -22.47 14.90
C GLY A 358 -8.61 -21.30 14.19
N LEU A 359 -9.15 -20.08 14.37
CA LEU A 359 -8.55 -18.86 13.83
C LEU A 359 -7.21 -18.54 14.51
N ARG A 360 -7.11 -18.77 15.82
CA ARG A 360 -5.87 -18.60 16.58
C ARG A 360 -4.78 -19.57 16.11
N LEU A 361 -5.10 -20.85 15.89
CA LEU A 361 -4.17 -21.85 15.38
C LEU A 361 -3.72 -21.54 13.94
N ALA A 362 -4.62 -21.05 13.08
CA ALA A 362 -4.27 -20.61 11.72
C ALA A 362 -3.32 -19.39 11.74
N ARG A 363 -3.53 -18.42 12.63
CA ARG A 363 -2.59 -17.31 12.86
C ARG A 363 -1.23 -17.81 13.34
N LEU A 364 -1.21 -18.76 14.29
CA LEU A 364 0.04 -19.36 14.77
C LEU A 364 0.80 -20.11 13.67
N ALA A 365 0.10 -20.87 12.82
CA ALA A 365 0.68 -21.58 11.67
C ALA A 365 1.30 -20.60 10.67
N ALA A 366 0.59 -19.51 10.38
CA ALA A 366 1.10 -18.42 9.57
C ALA A 366 2.33 -17.74 10.18
N THR A 367 2.34 -17.51 11.50
CA THR A 367 3.50 -16.95 12.21
C THR A 367 4.73 -17.84 12.09
N ALA A 368 4.57 -19.17 12.12
CA ALA A 368 5.68 -20.10 11.95
C ALA A 368 6.27 -20.06 10.52
N LEU A 369 5.41 -19.92 9.50
CA LEU A 369 5.80 -19.88 8.09
C LEU A 369 6.24 -18.49 7.61
N ASP A 370 5.78 -17.42 8.27
CA ASP A 370 6.19 -16.00 8.12
C ASP A 370 6.16 -15.50 6.66
N PRO A 371 4.97 -15.11 6.14
CA PRO A 371 4.87 -14.60 4.79
C PRO A 371 5.63 -13.27 4.64
N CYS A 372 6.22 -13.00 3.45
CA CYS A 372 6.80 -11.67 3.17
C CYS A 372 5.76 -10.65 2.71
N VAL A 373 4.47 -10.94 2.90
CA VAL A 373 3.32 -10.16 2.45
C VAL A 373 2.34 -9.99 3.60
N GLN A 374 1.42 -9.03 3.50
CA GLN A 374 0.36 -8.87 4.50
C GLN A 374 -0.54 -10.12 4.50
N LEU A 375 -1.00 -10.52 5.69
CA LEU A 375 -1.77 -11.74 5.86
C LEU A 375 -2.98 -11.51 6.76
N ASP A 376 -4.15 -11.91 6.25
CA ASP A 376 -5.40 -11.95 6.99
C ASP A 376 -5.85 -13.39 7.25
N VAL A 377 -6.54 -13.63 8.37
CA VAL A 377 -7.06 -14.95 8.74
C VAL A 377 -8.52 -14.83 9.16
N HIS A 378 -9.40 -15.55 8.47
CA HIS A 378 -10.86 -15.58 8.70
C HIS A 378 -11.44 -16.99 8.48
N SER A 379 -12.69 -17.21 8.89
CA SER A 379 -13.41 -18.49 8.73
C SER A 379 -14.25 -18.50 7.46
N ALA A 380 -14.50 -19.67 6.89
CA ALA A 380 -15.54 -19.84 5.87
C ALA A 380 -16.93 -19.63 6.52
N GLU A 381 -17.76 -18.73 5.99
CA GLU A 381 -19.14 -18.58 6.46
C GLU A 381 -19.98 -19.82 6.09
N GLU A 382 -20.84 -20.27 7.00
CA GLU A 382 -21.88 -21.27 6.69
C GLU A 382 -22.93 -20.65 5.74
N PRO A 383 -23.33 -21.32 4.65
CA PRO A 383 -24.51 -20.91 3.90
C PRO A 383 -25.73 -20.95 4.83
N PRO A 384 -26.64 -19.95 4.80
CA PRO A 384 -27.75 -19.91 5.73
C PRO A 384 -28.66 -21.12 5.54
N GLN A 385 -28.83 -21.93 6.58
CA GLN A 385 -29.86 -22.96 6.60
C GLN A 385 -31.25 -22.33 6.70
N PRO A 386 -32.25 -22.87 5.96
CA PRO A 386 -33.61 -22.34 5.99
C PRO A 386 -34.26 -22.68 7.32
N THR A 387 -34.46 -21.69 8.18
CA THR A 387 -35.24 -21.85 9.42
C THR A 387 -36.73 -21.91 9.09
N SER A 388 -37.35 -23.00 9.53
CA SER A 388 -38.78 -23.26 9.46
C SER A 388 -39.53 -22.35 10.43
N GLY A 389 -40.24 -21.36 9.90
CA GLY A 389 -41.11 -20.47 10.65
C GLY A 389 -42.25 -19.96 9.77
N GLN A 390 -43.38 -20.67 9.77
CA GLN A 390 -44.63 -20.17 9.23
C GLN A 390 -45.10 -18.97 10.07
N MET A 391 -45.30 -17.82 9.45
CA MET A 391 -46.51 -17.00 9.60
C MET A 391 -46.50 -15.81 8.63
N THR A 392 -47.28 -15.99 7.55
CA THR A 392 -48.24 -15.02 7.01
C THR A 392 -47.87 -13.54 7.05
N GLY A 393 -47.26 -13.07 5.95
CA GLY A 393 -47.21 -11.66 5.56
C GLY A 393 -46.89 -11.61 4.08
N THR A 394 -47.84 -11.12 3.27
CA THR A 394 -47.73 -10.96 1.82
C THR A 394 -46.40 -10.35 1.40
N VAL A 395 -45.71 -11.04 0.50
CA VAL A 395 -44.44 -10.66 -0.11
C VAL A 395 -44.64 -9.42 -1.01
N PRO A 396 -43.82 -8.37 -0.88
CA PRO A 396 -43.37 -7.61 -2.03
C PRO A 396 -41.88 -7.89 -2.21
N TRP A 397 -41.58 -8.84 -3.10
CA TRP A 397 -40.26 -8.99 -3.68
C TRP A 397 -40.22 -7.93 -4.79
N ALA A 398 -39.68 -6.77 -4.44
CA ALA A 398 -39.09 -5.89 -5.41
C ALA A 398 -37.69 -5.62 -4.88
N ALA A 399 -36.69 -6.30 -5.46
CA ALA A 399 -35.33 -5.80 -5.36
C ALA A 399 -35.36 -4.33 -5.80
N PRO A 400 -34.73 -3.39 -5.07
CA PRO A 400 -34.70 -2.01 -5.53
C PRO A 400 -34.11 -2.01 -6.94
N SER A 401 -34.87 -1.46 -7.88
CA SER A 401 -34.40 -1.25 -9.25
C SER A 401 -33.22 -0.27 -9.20
N PRO A 402 -32.19 -0.43 -10.04
CA PRO A 402 -31.13 0.56 -10.15
C PRO A 402 -31.77 1.93 -10.41
N SER A 403 -31.41 2.95 -9.61
CA SER A 403 -31.93 4.30 -9.81
C SER A 403 -31.46 4.81 -11.17
N ALA A 404 -32.39 4.95 -12.11
CA ALA A 404 -32.09 5.45 -13.45
C ALA A 404 -31.97 6.99 -13.41
N GLN A 405 -30.81 7.50 -13.76
CA GLN A 405 -30.57 8.93 -14.00
C GLN A 405 -30.50 9.15 -15.52
N THR A 406 -31.13 10.22 -16.00
CA THR A 406 -31.04 10.61 -17.42
C THR A 406 -30.16 11.84 -17.54
N LEU A 407 -29.10 11.76 -18.35
CA LEU A 407 -28.20 12.88 -18.66
C LEU A 407 -28.86 13.82 -19.69
N PRO A 408 -28.59 15.14 -19.64
CA PRO A 408 -29.10 16.08 -20.64
C PRO A 408 -28.55 15.83 -22.05
N ARG A 409 -27.38 15.18 -22.15
CA ARG A 409 -26.74 14.80 -23.42
C ARG A 409 -26.40 13.32 -23.38
N ALA A 410 -26.73 12.61 -24.46
CA ALA A 410 -26.31 11.23 -24.65
C ALA A 410 -24.78 11.14 -24.85
N LEU A 411 -24.15 10.20 -24.16
CA LEU A 411 -22.74 9.88 -24.36
C LEU A 411 -22.55 9.05 -25.64
N PRO A 412 -21.42 9.22 -26.35
CA PRO A 412 -21.20 8.61 -27.66
C PRO A 412 -20.83 7.11 -27.60
N ALA A 413 -20.53 6.57 -26.42
CA ALA A 413 -20.23 5.16 -26.23
C ALA A 413 -20.85 4.62 -24.94
N CYS A 414 -21.17 3.32 -24.94
CA CYS A 414 -21.66 2.61 -23.78
C CYS A 414 -20.49 2.18 -22.88
N VAL A 415 -20.45 2.67 -21.65
CA VAL A 415 -19.30 2.50 -20.74
C VAL A 415 -19.74 2.00 -19.38
N LEU A 416 -19.05 0.97 -18.88
CA LEU A 416 -19.11 0.55 -17.48
C LEU A 416 -17.98 1.22 -16.70
N ALA A 417 -18.28 1.99 -15.65
CA ALA A 417 -17.30 2.65 -14.81
C ALA A 417 -17.36 2.14 -13.38
N LEU A 418 -16.20 1.87 -12.77
CA LEU A 418 -16.12 1.16 -11.48
C LEU A 418 -15.91 2.07 -10.27
N GLY A 419 -15.76 3.38 -10.46
CA GLY A 419 -15.72 4.36 -9.37
C GLY A 419 -14.37 4.41 -8.63
N ALA A 420 -14.40 5.03 -7.45
CA ALA A 420 -13.23 5.31 -6.61
C ALA A 420 -12.89 4.15 -5.65
N HIS A 421 -12.00 4.38 -4.68
CA HIS A 421 -11.75 3.46 -3.56
C HIS A 421 -12.71 3.70 -2.39
N LEU A 422 -12.84 4.96 -1.98
CA LEU A 422 -13.72 5.36 -0.89
C LEU A 422 -15.13 5.63 -1.42
N LYS A 423 -16.15 5.36 -0.59
CA LYS A 423 -17.57 5.61 -0.91
C LYS A 423 -17.95 5.08 -2.30
N ASN A 424 -17.41 3.92 -2.65
CA ASN A 424 -17.45 3.38 -4.00
C ASN A 424 -18.88 3.14 -4.48
N LYS A 425 -19.09 3.46 -5.76
CA LYS A 425 -20.31 3.19 -6.51
C LYS A 425 -19.93 3.05 -7.99
N ALA A 426 -20.37 1.99 -8.64
CA ALA A 426 -20.18 1.77 -10.07
C ALA A 426 -21.42 2.22 -10.87
N CYS A 427 -21.25 2.50 -12.16
CA CYS A 427 -22.37 2.76 -13.06
C CYS A 427 -22.13 2.25 -14.49
N LEU A 428 -23.21 1.96 -15.20
CA LEU A 428 -23.22 1.81 -16.65
C LEU A 428 -23.89 3.03 -17.26
N VAL A 429 -23.25 3.64 -18.26
CA VAL A 429 -23.87 4.70 -19.06
C VAL A 429 -24.09 4.19 -20.47
N ALA A 430 -25.32 4.26 -20.95
CA ALA A 430 -25.73 3.86 -22.29
C ALA A 430 -26.56 5.00 -22.93
N GLY A 431 -25.95 5.74 -23.86
CA GLY A 431 -26.54 6.95 -24.40
C GLY A 431 -26.76 7.99 -23.30
N ALA A 432 -28.02 8.40 -23.07
CA ALA A 432 -28.37 9.34 -22.00
C ALA A 432 -28.73 8.65 -20.67
N GLN A 433 -28.84 7.32 -20.63
CA GLN A 433 -29.25 6.60 -19.42
C GLN A 433 -28.05 6.19 -18.57
N VAL A 434 -28.13 6.45 -17.27
CA VAL A 434 -27.16 6.04 -16.26
C VAL A 434 -27.83 5.03 -15.34
N PHE A 435 -27.25 3.83 -15.28
CA PHE A 435 -27.66 2.75 -14.39
C PHE A 435 -26.65 2.64 -13.26
N TRP A 436 -27.02 3.17 -12.11
CA TRP A 436 -26.22 3.09 -10.91
C TRP A 436 -26.31 1.72 -10.24
N SER A 437 -25.18 1.24 -9.74
CA SER A 437 -25.15 0.15 -8.77
C SER A 437 -25.49 0.65 -7.36
N ASP A 438 -25.67 -0.29 -6.43
CA ASP A 438 -25.72 -0.01 -4.99
C ASP A 438 -24.42 0.66 -4.53
N ALA A 439 -24.49 1.46 -3.46
CA ALA A 439 -23.27 1.98 -2.82
C ALA A 439 -22.56 0.85 -2.06
N HIS A 440 -21.24 0.78 -2.19
CA HIS A 440 -20.42 -0.30 -1.65
C HIS A 440 -19.69 0.08 -0.37
N GLY A 441 -19.42 1.37 -0.16
CA GLY A 441 -18.61 1.86 0.95
C GLY A 441 -17.13 1.93 0.61
N ASP A 442 -16.25 1.68 1.58
CA ASP A 442 -14.80 1.69 1.40
C ASP A 442 -14.32 0.33 0.89
N LEU A 443 -13.61 0.30 -0.24
CA LEU A 443 -13.04 -0.92 -0.81
C LEU A 443 -11.80 -1.45 -0.06
N ALA A 444 -11.44 -0.86 1.08
CA ALA A 444 -10.63 -1.52 2.10
C ALA A 444 -11.40 -2.67 2.81
N ASP A 445 -12.73 -2.62 2.82
CA ASP A 445 -13.58 -3.70 3.32
C ASP A 445 -13.78 -4.80 2.26
N VAL A 446 -13.57 -6.05 2.65
CA VAL A 446 -13.79 -7.23 1.83
C VAL A 446 -15.26 -7.36 1.42
N GLN A 447 -16.20 -7.00 2.29
CA GLN A 447 -17.62 -7.05 1.96
C GLN A 447 -17.95 -6.03 0.88
N ALA A 448 -17.38 -4.82 0.95
CA ALA A 448 -17.53 -3.80 -0.09
C ALA A 448 -16.97 -4.29 -1.44
N CYS A 449 -15.82 -4.97 -1.44
CA CYS A 449 -15.23 -5.57 -2.64
C CYS A 449 -16.15 -6.65 -3.27
N THR A 450 -16.69 -7.55 -2.45
CA THR A 450 -17.63 -8.59 -2.89
C THR A 450 -18.92 -7.96 -3.44
N ASN A 451 -19.44 -6.93 -2.76
CA ASN A 451 -20.63 -6.23 -3.20
C ASN A 451 -20.41 -5.52 -4.54
N LEU A 452 -19.24 -4.92 -4.76
CA LEU A 452 -18.88 -4.31 -6.04
C LEU A 452 -18.82 -5.34 -7.16
N GLN A 453 -18.16 -6.48 -6.94
CA GLN A 453 -18.13 -7.58 -7.92
C GLN A 453 -19.54 -8.02 -8.31
N ALA A 454 -20.39 -8.27 -7.31
CA ALA A 454 -21.77 -8.68 -7.54
C ALA A 454 -22.58 -7.60 -8.28
N SER A 455 -22.37 -6.32 -7.96
CA SER A 455 -22.99 -5.19 -8.66
C SER A 455 -22.54 -5.10 -10.12
N VAL A 456 -21.24 -5.29 -10.40
CA VAL A 456 -20.71 -5.32 -11.77
C VAL A 456 -21.40 -6.43 -12.56
N ASP A 457 -21.49 -7.65 -12.02
CA ASP A 457 -22.14 -8.76 -12.72
C ASP A 457 -23.63 -8.50 -12.96
N ARG A 458 -24.35 -7.86 -12.01
CA ARG A 458 -25.75 -7.43 -12.20
C ARG A 458 -25.89 -6.38 -13.31
N VAL A 459 -25.02 -5.37 -13.32
CA VAL A 459 -25.03 -4.30 -14.33
C VAL A 459 -24.71 -4.86 -15.73
N LEU A 460 -23.78 -5.81 -15.83
CA LEU A 460 -23.48 -6.52 -17.08
C LEU A 460 -24.68 -7.33 -17.58
N ALA A 461 -25.39 -8.01 -16.68
CA ALA A 461 -26.61 -8.74 -17.03
C ALA A 461 -27.71 -7.80 -17.54
N LEU A 462 -27.87 -6.63 -16.88
CA LEU A 462 -28.79 -5.58 -17.33
C LEU A 462 -28.45 -5.06 -18.73
N ALA A 463 -27.18 -4.75 -18.97
CA ALA A 463 -26.71 -4.30 -20.28
C ALA A 463 -27.06 -5.30 -21.39
N ARG A 464 -26.79 -6.60 -21.15
CA ARG A 464 -27.13 -7.69 -22.07
C ARG A 464 -28.64 -7.80 -22.31
N ALA A 465 -29.45 -7.73 -21.25
CA ALA A 465 -30.89 -7.82 -21.35
C ALA A 465 -31.52 -6.66 -22.15
N GLN A 466 -30.91 -5.47 -22.07
CA GLN A 466 -31.35 -4.27 -22.81
C GLN A 466 -30.71 -4.12 -24.19
N GLY A 467 -29.84 -5.06 -24.61
CA GLY A 467 -29.14 -4.99 -25.89
C GLY A 467 -28.06 -3.90 -25.96
N HIS A 468 -27.57 -3.41 -24.82
CA HIS A 468 -26.48 -2.45 -24.75
C HIS A 468 -25.13 -3.17 -24.87
N ALA A 469 -24.44 -2.96 -25.99
CA ALA A 469 -23.07 -3.44 -26.18
C ALA A 469 -22.10 -2.51 -25.44
N ILE A 470 -21.43 -3.02 -24.40
CA ILE A 470 -20.40 -2.26 -23.68
C ILE A 470 -19.18 -2.11 -24.58
N GLN A 471 -18.66 -0.89 -24.69
CA GLN A 471 -17.55 -0.54 -25.59
C GLN A 471 -16.26 -0.22 -24.84
N ALA A 472 -16.33 0.09 -23.54
CA ALA A 472 -15.18 0.28 -22.68
C ALA A 472 -15.53 0.05 -21.21
N VAL A 473 -14.51 -0.24 -20.41
CA VAL A 473 -14.60 -0.24 -18.94
C VAL A 473 -13.70 0.86 -18.39
N ALA A 474 -14.24 1.79 -17.61
CA ALA A 474 -13.49 2.91 -17.03
C ALA A 474 -13.17 2.65 -15.56
N HIS A 475 -12.02 3.15 -15.11
CA HIS A 475 -11.57 3.04 -13.73
C HIS A 475 -10.66 4.19 -13.32
N ASP A 476 -10.39 4.32 -12.02
CA ASP A 476 -9.46 5.32 -11.50
C ASP A 476 -8.03 5.04 -11.99
N LEU A 477 -7.23 6.09 -12.15
CA LEU A 477 -5.81 5.99 -12.49
C LEU A 477 -4.99 5.21 -11.44
N HIS A 478 -5.45 5.15 -10.19
CA HIS A 478 -4.75 4.43 -9.12
C HIS A 478 -4.69 2.91 -9.42
N PRO A 479 -3.48 2.32 -9.57
CA PRO A 479 -3.34 0.93 -9.97
C PRO A 479 -3.76 -0.07 -8.88
N ASP A 480 -3.63 0.31 -7.60
CA ASP A 480 -3.88 -0.61 -6.48
C ASP A 480 -5.33 -0.65 -5.99
N PHE A 481 -6.24 0.13 -6.56
CA PHE A 481 -7.64 0.05 -6.15
C PHE A 481 -8.24 -1.28 -6.57
N PHE A 482 -9.08 -1.87 -5.70
CA PHE A 482 -9.83 -3.07 -6.04
C PHE A 482 -10.72 -2.83 -7.27
N SER A 483 -11.35 -1.66 -7.36
CA SER A 483 -12.12 -1.23 -8.53
C SER A 483 -11.28 -1.22 -9.81
N THR A 484 -10.03 -0.74 -9.77
CA THR A 484 -9.11 -0.79 -10.92
C THR A 484 -8.80 -2.22 -11.35
N ARG A 485 -8.44 -3.12 -10.42
CA ARG A 485 -8.17 -4.52 -10.75
C ARG A 485 -9.39 -5.22 -11.36
N LEU A 486 -10.56 -5.00 -10.78
CA LEU A 486 -11.82 -5.55 -11.28
C LEU A 486 -12.18 -5.00 -12.66
N ALA A 487 -11.89 -3.73 -12.93
CA ALA A 487 -12.13 -3.10 -14.22
C ALA A 487 -11.29 -3.76 -15.32
N LEU A 488 -10.00 -3.96 -15.05
CA LEU A 488 -9.08 -4.63 -15.97
C LEU A 488 -9.53 -6.06 -16.30
N GLN A 489 -9.87 -6.85 -15.28
CA GLN A 489 -10.39 -8.21 -15.46
C GLN A 489 -11.71 -8.24 -16.23
N THR A 490 -12.60 -7.28 -15.95
CA THR A 490 -13.90 -7.18 -16.62
C THR A 490 -13.73 -6.78 -18.08
N ALA A 491 -12.83 -5.83 -18.37
CA ALA A 491 -12.52 -5.39 -19.73
C ALA A 491 -11.94 -6.53 -20.57
N GLU A 492 -10.98 -7.27 -20.00
CA GLU A 492 -10.39 -8.47 -20.62
C GLU A 492 -11.46 -9.52 -20.93
N ARG A 493 -12.33 -9.83 -19.95
CA ARG A 493 -13.46 -10.78 -20.12
C ARG A 493 -14.43 -10.37 -21.23
N LEU A 494 -14.60 -9.07 -21.47
CA LEU A 494 -15.49 -8.52 -22.48
C LEU A 494 -14.79 -8.27 -23.83
N GLY A 495 -13.47 -8.34 -23.89
CA GLY A 495 -12.69 -8.00 -25.09
C GLY A 495 -12.75 -6.51 -25.45
N VAL A 496 -12.89 -5.63 -24.46
CA VAL A 496 -13.01 -4.17 -24.64
C VAL A 496 -11.86 -3.43 -23.95
N PRO A 497 -11.52 -2.19 -24.34
CA PRO A 497 -10.49 -1.42 -23.65
C PRO A 497 -10.87 -1.09 -22.20
N ALA A 498 -9.88 -1.20 -21.30
CA ALA A 498 -9.92 -0.59 -19.98
C ALA A 498 -9.30 0.80 -20.03
N ILE A 499 -10.07 1.84 -19.68
CA ILE A 499 -9.65 3.23 -19.80
C ILE A 499 -9.37 3.79 -18.38
N PRO A 500 -8.09 4.07 -18.04
CA PRO A 500 -7.76 4.74 -16.80
C PRO A 500 -8.13 6.22 -16.88
N VAL A 501 -8.81 6.72 -15.86
CA VAL A 501 -9.25 8.12 -15.75
C VAL A 501 -8.65 8.73 -14.50
N GLN A 502 -7.97 9.86 -14.65
CA GLN A 502 -7.41 10.58 -13.51
C GLN A 502 -8.52 11.07 -12.57
N HIS A 503 -8.32 10.90 -11.27
CA HIS A 503 -9.33 11.11 -10.23
C HIS A 503 -9.99 12.51 -10.26
N HIS A 504 -9.18 13.57 -10.30
CA HIS A 504 -9.66 14.95 -10.30
C HIS A 504 -10.29 15.36 -11.64
N HIS A 505 -9.80 14.79 -12.74
CA HIS A 505 -10.42 14.89 -14.04
C HIS A 505 -11.82 14.27 -14.02
N ALA A 506 -12.01 13.10 -13.40
CA ALA A 506 -13.32 12.49 -13.22
C ALA A 506 -14.25 13.37 -12.37
N HIS A 507 -13.78 13.96 -11.27
CA HIS A 507 -14.57 14.90 -10.45
C HIS A 507 -15.12 16.08 -11.25
N VAL A 508 -14.33 16.68 -12.14
CA VAL A 508 -14.79 17.76 -13.02
C VAL A 508 -15.73 17.22 -14.11
N ALA A 509 -15.43 16.04 -14.67
CA ALA A 509 -16.22 15.40 -15.70
C ALA A 509 -17.63 15.00 -15.22
N VAL A 510 -17.83 14.71 -13.93
CA VAL A 510 -19.18 14.52 -13.34
C VAL A 510 -20.06 15.73 -13.65
N LEU A 511 -19.57 16.94 -13.37
CA LEU A 511 -20.33 18.17 -13.59
C LEU A 511 -20.58 18.45 -15.07
N LEU A 512 -19.62 18.12 -15.94
CA LEU A 512 -19.82 18.22 -17.39
C LEU A 512 -20.89 17.25 -17.89
N ALA A 513 -20.91 16.03 -17.37
CA ALA A 513 -21.93 15.04 -17.68
C ALA A 513 -23.33 15.51 -17.23
N GLU A 514 -23.44 15.97 -15.98
CA GLU A 514 -24.71 16.45 -15.40
C GLU A 514 -25.23 17.71 -16.07
N ALA A 515 -24.35 18.59 -16.53
CA ALA A 515 -24.72 19.81 -17.27
C ALA A 515 -24.88 19.58 -18.79
N GLY A 516 -24.52 18.41 -19.31
CA GLY A 516 -24.56 18.10 -20.75
C GLY A 516 -23.55 18.91 -21.58
N LEU A 517 -22.47 19.37 -20.95
CA LEU A 517 -21.46 20.22 -21.58
C LEU A 517 -20.34 19.39 -22.21
N THR A 518 -19.78 19.92 -23.30
CA THR A 518 -18.64 19.32 -24.00
C THR A 518 -17.53 20.32 -24.29
N GLN A 519 -17.78 21.62 -24.13
CA GLN A 519 -16.76 22.64 -24.29
C GLN A 519 -15.73 22.59 -23.14
N ALA A 520 -14.53 23.09 -23.43
CA ALA A 520 -13.48 23.22 -22.43
C ALA A 520 -13.92 24.08 -21.26
N THR A 521 -13.86 23.48 -20.07
CA THR A 521 -14.34 24.08 -18.82
C THR A 521 -13.24 23.98 -17.78
N SER A 522 -13.04 25.05 -17.03
CA SER A 522 -12.11 25.04 -15.91
C SER A 522 -12.77 24.41 -14.69
N GLY A 523 -12.02 23.59 -13.96
CA GLY A 523 -12.52 22.86 -12.80
C GLY A 523 -11.57 22.97 -11.64
N LEU A 524 -12.08 23.37 -10.49
CA LEU A 524 -11.38 23.36 -9.22
C LEU A 524 -11.71 22.05 -8.49
N GLY A 525 -10.76 21.12 -8.48
CA GLY A 525 -10.88 19.80 -7.86
C GLY A 525 -10.19 19.79 -6.50
N LEU A 526 -10.96 19.84 -5.40
CA LEU A 526 -10.43 19.90 -4.03
C LEU A 526 -10.82 18.64 -3.25
N ASP A 527 -9.83 17.83 -2.88
CA ASP A 527 -10.03 16.53 -2.26
C ASP A 527 -8.94 16.15 -1.23
N GLY A 528 -9.15 15.06 -0.51
CA GLY A 528 -8.22 14.48 0.44
C GLY A 528 -7.07 13.70 -0.21
N TYR A 529 -7.33 12.99 -1.31
CA TYR A 529 -6.33 12.25 -2.05
C TYR A 529 -6.86 11.84 -3.43
N GLY A 530 -6.02 11.95 -4.45
CA GLY A 530 -6.19 11.22 -5.71
C GLY A 530 -4.85 11.06 -6.39
N MET A 531 -4.61 9.93 -7.05
CA MET A 531 -3.34 9.67 -7.71
C MET A 531 -3.12 10.69 -8.84
N GLY A 532 -2.01 11.42 -8.75
CA GLY A 532 -1.53 12.31 -9.79
C GLY A 532 -0.98 11.56 -10.99
N SER A 533 -1.03 12.16 -12.17
CA SER A 533 -0.37 11.61 -13.37
C SER A 533 1.16 11.55 -13.24
N ASP A 534 1.72 12.29 -12.29
CA ASP A 534 3.12 12.34 -11.90
C ASP A 534 3.46 11.37 -10.75
N GLY A 535 2.50 10.58 -10.27
CA GLY A 535 2.66 9.66 -9.14
C GLY A 535 2.63 10.34 -7.77
N THR A 536 2.33 11.64 -7.70
CA THR A 536 2.18 12.37 -6.42
C THR A 536 0.73 12.37 -5.94
N ALA A 537 0.51 12.66 -4.66
CA ALA A 537 -0.83 12.74 -4.08
C ALA A 537 -1.49 14.08 -4.38
N TRP A 538 -2.44 14.11 -5.33
CA TRP A 538 -3.21 15.31 -5.66
C TRP A 538 -4.41 15.49 -4.72
N GLY A 539 -5.01 16.66 -4.75
CA GLY A 539 -6.20 17.01 -3.95
C GLY A 539 -6.50 18.51 -3.92
N GLY A 540 -5.84 19.31 -4.77
CA GLY A 540 -5.97 20.76 -4.76
C GLY A 540 -5.59 21.31 -6.12
N GLU A 541 -6.38 20.98 -7.13
CA GLU A 541 -6.00 21.14 -8.54
C GLU A 541 -6.92 22.11 -9.27
N LEU A 542 -6.34 22.94 -10.12
CA LEU A 542 -7.08 23.69 -11.12
C LEU A 542 -6.83 23.05 -12.47
N LEU A 543 -7.88 22.50 -13.08
CA LEU A 543 -7.82 21.76 -14.32
C LEU A 543 -8.59 22.50 -15.42
N ARG A 544 -8.22 22.26 -16.68
CA ARG A 544 -9.05 22.51 -17.85
C ARG A 544 -9.45 21.16 -18.42
N VAL A 545 -10.75 20.92 -18.60
CA VAL A 545 -11.30 19.62 -19.03
C VAL A 545 -12.22 19.82 -20.23
N ASP A 546 -12.07 18.98 -21.25
CA ASP A 546 -12.98 18.87 -22.40
C ASP A 546 -13.09 17.42 -22.89
N THR A 547 -13.79 17.20 -24.00
CA THR A 547 -14.00 15.87 -24.58
C THR A 547 -12.73 15.23 -25.14
N THR A 548 -11.63 15.96 -25.26
CA THR A 548 -10.34 15.46 -25.79
C THR A 548 -9.36 15.09 -24.67
N GLY A 549 -9.57 15.62 -23.47
CA GLY A 549 -8.76 15.29 -22.30
C GLY A 549 -8.75 16.42 -21.27
N TRP A 550 -7.62 16.56 -20.59
CA TRP A 550 -7.46 17.56 -19.54
C TRP A 550 -6.04 18.12 -19.47
N GLN A 551 -5.92 19.31 -18.90
CA GLN A 551 -4.67 19.99 -18.63
C GLN A 551 -4.66 20.52 -17.19
N ARG A 552 -3.57 20.30 -16.46
CA ARG A 552 -3.34 20.96 -15.16
C ARG A 552 -2.97 22.42 -15.41
N LEU A 553 -3.81 23.35 -14.96
CA LEU A 553 -3.56 24.79 -15.04
C LEU A 553 -2.78 25.31 -13.83
N GLY A 554 -2.84 24.60 -12.70
CA GLY A 554 -2.05 24.86 -11.50
C GLY A 554 -2.41 23.90 -10.37
N ARG A 555 -1.81 24.12 -9.20
CA ARG A 555 -2.05 23.33 -7.97
C ARG A 555 -1.90 24.16 -6.70
N LEU A 556 -2.39 23.65 -5.57
CA LEU A 556 -1.96 24.13 -4.26
C LEU A 556 -0.49 23.80 -4.01
N SER A 557 0.21 24.69 -3.30
CA SER A 557 1.61 24.46 -2.90
C SER A 557 1.74 23.16 -2.11
N PRO A 558 2.66 22.25 -2.49
CA PRO A 558 2.77 20.96 -1.84
C PRO A 558 3.19 21.03 -0.38
N LEU A 559 2.64 20.14 0.45
CA LEU A 559 3.12 19.83 1.80
C LEU A 559 3.68 18.41 1.83
N ALA A 560 4.61 18.16 2.75
CA ALA A 560 5.10 16.82 3.03
C ALA A 560 4.07 16.01 3.86
N LEU A 561 3.95 14.70 3.58
CA LEU A 561 3.18 13.72 4.34
C LEU A 561 4.12 12.86 5.22
N PRO A 562 4.58 13.32 6.40
CA PRO A 562 5.56 12.56 7.18
C PRO A 562 4.95 11.26 7.72
N GLY A 563 5.35 10.15 7.10
CA GLY A 563 4.81 8.81 7.35
C GLY A 563 3.70 8.37 6.40
N GLY A 564 3.51 9.05 5.25
CA GLY A 564 2.53 8.69 4.22
C GLY A 564 1.10 8.74 4.77
N ASP A 565 0.34 7.65 4.61
CA ASP A 565 -1.06 7.53 5.04
C ASP A 565 -1.29 7.85 6.52
N ARG A 566 -0.27 7.65 7.39
CA ARG A 566 -0.37 8.05 8.80
C ARG A 566 -0.58 9.54 8.98
N ALA A 567 -0.13 10.38 8.05
CA ALA A 567 -0.33 11.82 8.11
C ALA A 567 -1.81 12.21 7.94
N ALA A 568 -2.61 11.39 7.24
CA ALA A 568 -4.05 11.55 7.22
C ALA A 568 -4.65 11.14 8.57
N LEU A 569 -4.27 10.00 9.16
CA LEU A 569 -4.83 9.54 10.44
C LEU A 569 -4.38 10.37 11.66
N GLU A 570 -3.25 11.05 11.56
CA GLU A 570 -2.66 11.86 12.61
C GLU A 570 -2.43 13.31 12.13
N PRO A 571 -3.48 14.15 12.00
CA PRO A 571 -3.42 15.52 11.48
C PRO A 571 -2.32 16.43 12.06
N TRP A 572 -1.87 16.18 13.30
CA TRP A 572 -0.73 16.90 13.90
C TRP A 572 0.55 16.83 13.06
N ARG A 573 0.72 15.75 12.30
CA ARG A 573 1.81 15.55 11.34
C ARG A 573 1.76 16.58 10.20
N MET A 574 0.56 16.93 9.73
CA MET A 574 0.38 17.94 8.69
C MET A 574 0.68 19.35 9.21
N ALA A 575 0.30 19.65 10.45
CA ALA A 575 0.69 20.92 11.08
C ALA A 575 2.21 21.00 11.30
N ALA A 576 2.87 19.90 11.67
CA ALA A 576 4.33 19.82 11.76
C ALA A 576 5.01 20.02 10.39
N ALA A 577 4.47 19.41 9.33
CA ALA A 577 4.94 19.62 7.96
C ALA A 577 4.81 21.09 7.51
N ALA A 578 3.70 21.75 7.85
CA ALA A 578 3.51 23.17 7.58
C ALA A 578 4.53 24.06 8.33
N LEU A 579 4.79 23.81 9.62
CA LEU A 579 5.83 24.51 10.36
C LEU A 579 7.21 24.31 9.74
N HIS A 580 7.55 23.09 9.35
CA HIS A 580 8.81 22.80 8.67
C HIS A 580 8.92 23.58 7.35
N ALA A 581 7.86 23.59 6.54
CA ALA A 581 7.80 24.35 5.28
C ALA A 581 7.92 25.87 5.47
N MET A 582 7.54 26.40 6.64
CA MET A 582 7.77 27.80 7.04
C MET A 582 9.19 28.08 7.56
N GLY A 583 10.08 27.07 7.60
CA GLY A 583 11.41 27.19 8.20
C GLY A 583 11.40 27.17 9.74
N ARG A 584 10.29 26.74 10.34
CA ARG A 584 10.03 26.74 11.79
C ARG A 584 10.07 25.34 12.39
N GLY A 585 10.85 24.43 11.81
CA GLY A 585 10.94 23.03 12.25
C GLY A 585 11.33 22.83 13.72
N GLY A 586 12.13 23.75 14.28
CA GLY A 586 12.51 23.73 15.71
C GLY A 586 11.34 23.88 16.68
N GLU A 587 10.17 24.34 16.21
CA GLU A 587 8.96 24.48 17.04
C GLU A 587 8.15 23.18 17.13
N ILE A 588 8.42 22.16 16.30
CA ILE A 588 7.63 20.92 16.26
C ILE A 588 7.66 20.20 17.61
N VAL A 589 8.86 19.98 18.16
CA VAL A 589 9.05 19.27 19.43
C VAL A 589 8.38 20.00 20.60
N PRO A 590 8.68 21.29 20.90
CA PRO A 590 8.07 21.96 22.04
C PRO A 590 6.53 22.07 21.93
N ARG A 591 5.97 22.09 20.72
CA ARG A 591 4.53 22.31 20.50
C ARG A 591 3.67 21.06 20.65
N TRP A 592 4.19 19.86 20.38
CA TRP A 592 3.38 18.63 20.43
C TRP A 592 3.89 17.55 21.37
N SER A 593 5.08 17.69 21.97
CA SER A 593 5.63 16.67 22.87
C SER A 593 4.68 16.32 24.03
N ALA A 594 3.95 17.28 24.59
CA ALA A 594 2.98 17.03 25.65
C ALA A 594 1.77 16.20 25.17
N ALA A 595 1.33 16.40 23.93
CA ALA A 595 0.13 15.77 23.38
C ALA A 595 0.39 14.40 22.73
N VAL A 596 1.55 14.23 22.07
CA VAL A 596 1.86 13.01 21.29
C VAL A 596 3.08 12.23 21.81
N GLY A 597 3.79 12.78 22.79
CA GLY A 597 5.05 12.25 23.32
C GLY A 597 6.27 12.80 22.60
N GLU A 598 7.30 13.14 23.38
CA GLU A 598 8.56 13.70 22.86
C GLU A 598 9.24 12.82 21.80
N PRO A 599 9.34 11.47 21.95
CA PRO A 599 9.96 10.65 20.91
C PRO A 599 9.23 10.70 19.56
N ALA A 600 7.89 10.80 19.58
CA ALA A 600 7.10 10.88 18.36
C ALA A 600 7.32 12.24 17.68
N ALA A 601 7.30 13.33 18.43
CA ALA A 601 7.54 14.68 17.91
C ALA A 601 8.97 14.82 17.34
N GLN A 602 10.00 14.31 18.04
CA GLN A 602 11.38 14.27 17.54
C GLN A 602 11.52 13.42 16.28
N THR A 603 10.83 12.29 16.21
CA THR A 603 10.85 11.43 15.01
C THR A 603 10.31 12.18 13.80
N ILE A 604 9.19 12.90 13.94
CA ILE A 604 8.60 13.66 12.83
C ILE A 604 9.44 14.86 12.43
N ALA A 605 10.00 15.59 13.39
CA ALA A 605 10.96 16.65 13.09
C ALA A 605 12.15 16.12 12.27
N ALA A 606 12.76 15.00 12.71
CA ALA A 606 13.88 14.39 12.01
C ALA A 606 13.50 13.80 10.63
N MET A 607 12.29 13.26 10.47
CA MET A 607 11.79 12.77 9.17
C MET A 607 11.65 13.90 8.16
N LEU A 608 11.10 15.04 8.59
CA LEU A 608 10.94 16.23 7.75
C LEU A 608 12.29 16.84 7.39
N GLU A 609 13.18 17.03 8.37
CA GLU A 609 14.53 17.58 8.15
C GLU A 609 15.38 16.75 7.19
N ARG A 610 15.19 15.43 7.18
CA ARG A 610 15.98 14.50 6.36
C ARG A 610 15.28 14.04 5.08
N ASP A 611 14.05 14.52 4.84
CA ASP A 611 13.18 14.09 3.74
C ASP A 611 13.05 12.57 3.61
N VAL A 612 12.76 11.90 4.74
CA VAL A 612 12.62 10.44 4.80
C VAL A 612 11.17 10.06 5.00
N ARG A 613 10.59 9.34 4.03
CA ARG A 613 9.18 8.89 4.03
C ARG A 613 8.19 10.07 4.17
N CYS A 614 8.47 11.13 3.43
CA CYS A 614 7.72 12.38 3.41
C CYS A 614 7.21 12.71 1.99
N PRO A 615 6.45 11.80 1.32
CA PRO A 615 5.96 12.10 -0.01
C PRO A 615 5.16 13.40 -0.03
N LEU A 616 5.22 14.12 -1.14
CA LEU A 616 4.56 15.41 -1.29
C LEU A 616 3.09 15.25 -1.69
N THR A 617 2.26 16.18 -1.23
CA THR A 617 0.86 16.27 -1.61
C THR A 617 0.41 17.71 -1.86
N SER A 618 -0.42 17.92 -2.87
CA SER A 618 -1.15 19.16 -3.11
C SER A 618 -2.58 19.14 -2.53
N SER A 619 -2.90 18.18 -1.65
CA SER A 619 -4.26 17.99 -1.15
C SER A 619 -4.77 19.13 -0.29
N ALA A 620 -5.95 19.66 -0.66
CA ALA A 620 -6.70 20.61 0.14
C ALA A 620 -7.17 19.98 1.46
N GLY A 621 -7.59 18.71 1.46
CA GLY A 621 -7.94 17.98 2.69
C GLY A 621 -6.78 17.95 3.70
N ARG A 622 -5.54 17.82 3.22
CA ARG A 622 -4.35 17.86 4.08
C ARG A 622 -4.04 19.27 4.62
N TRP A 623 -4.43 20.33 3.91
CA TRP A 623 -4.42 21.70 4.44
C TRP A 623 -5.47 21.90 5.55
N PHE A 624 -6.67 21.33 5.40
CA PHE A 624 -7.67 21.32 6.47
C PHE A 624 -7.18 20.56 7.71
N ASP A 625 -6.55 19.41 7.52
CA ASP A 625 -5.94 18.63 8.61
C ASP A 625 -4.86 19.44 9.36
N ALA A 626 -3.99 20.13 8.63
CA ALA A 626 -2.97 21.01 9.20
C ALA A 626 -3.61 22.14 10.03
N ALA A 627 -4.65 22.78 9.52
CA ALA A 627 -5.36 23.85 10.21
C ALA A 627 -6.06 23.37 11.49
N ALA A 628 -6.80 22.26 11.42
CA ALA A 628 -7.45 21.67 12.59
C ALA A 628 -6.45 21.28 13.68
N ALA A 629 -5.32 20.67 13.30
CA ALA A 629 -4.32 20.27 14.28
C ALA A 629 -3.51 21.45 14.83
N ALA A 630 -3.28 22.50 14.03
CA ALA A 630 -2.65 23.74 14.50
C ALA A 630 -3.43 24.39 15.64
N LEU A 631 -4.77 24.31 15.58
CA LEU A 631 -5.72 24.79 16.59
C LEU A 631 -6.02 23.77 17.71
N GLY A 632 -5.48 22.56 17.64
CA GLY A 632 -5.75 21.51 18.63
C GLY A 632 -7.15 20.90 18.56
N LEU A 633 -7.90 21.14 17.48
CA LEU A 633 -9.26 20.61 17.33
C LEU A 633 -9.27 19.10 17.08
N CYS A 634 -8.28 18.60 16.33
CA CYS A 634 -8.10 17.18 16.07
C CYS A 634 -6.62 16.89 15.83
N LEU A 635 -6.01 16.09 16.71
CA LEU A 635 -4.63 15.63 16.55
C LEU A 635 -4.56 14.23 15.92
N ARG A 636 -5.58 13.40 16.14
CA ARG A 636 -5.72 12.06 15.59
C ARG A 636 -7.18 11.86 15.22
N GLN A 637 -7.44 11.34 14.03
CA GLN A 637 -8.79 11.06 13.58
C GLN A 637 -9.06 9.56 13.51
N SER A 638 -10.29 9.18 13.83
CA SER A 638 -10.79 7.80 13.82
C SER A 638 -11.57 7.49 12.55
N HIS A 639 -12.06 8.51 11.86
CA HIS A 639 -12.82 8.40 10.62
C HIS A 639 -12.35 9.45 9.61
N GLU A 640 -12.70 9.24 8.34
CA GLU A 640 -12.35 10.15 7.26
C GLU A 640 -12.92 11.56 7.49
N ALA A 641 -12.09 12.58 7.23
CA ALA A 641 -12.44 14.00 7.29
C ALA A 641 -12.87 14.55 8.67
N GLU A 642 -12.69 13.80 9.76
CA GLU A 642 -13.03 14.24 11.12
C GLU A 642 -12.42 15.59 11.48
N ALA A 643 -11.13 15.79 11.17
CA ALA A 643 -10.43 17.05 11.43
C ALA A 643 -11.02 18.23 10.63
N ALA A 644 -11.29 18.02 9.34
CA ALA A 644 -11.87 19.04 8.48
C ALA A 644 -13.30 19.42 8.92
N ILE A 645 -14.11 18.43 9.32
CA ILE A 645 -15.47 18.65 9.84
C ILE A 645 -15.41 19.40 11.17
N ALA A 646 -14.53 19.02 12.09
CA ALA A 646 -14.35 19.71 13.36
C ALA A 646 -13.93 21.18 13.17
N LEU A 647 -13.03 21.46 12.22
CA LEU A 647 -12.63 22.82 11.86
C LEU A 647 -13.82 23.64 11.34
N GLN A 648 -14.62 23.07 10.44
CA GLN A 648 -15.80 23.73 9.88
C GLN A 648 -16.84 24.02 10.97
N GLN A 649 -17.15 23.05 11.83
CA GLN A 649 -18.11 23.22 12.92
C GLN A 649 -17.66 24.32 13.89
N CYS A 650 -16.36 24.36 14.20
CA CYS A 650 -15.79 25.40 15.05
C CYS A 650 -15.93 26.80 14.41
N ALA A 651 -15.60 26.92 13.12
CA ALA A 651 -15.76 28.16 12.36
C ALA A 651 -17.24 28.62 12.31
N GLN A 652 -18.15 27.70 11.99
CA GLN A 652 -19.59 28.00 11.88
C GLN A 652 -20.16 28.45 13.22
N ALA A 653 -19.85 27.72 14.30
CA ALA A 653 -20.33 28.06 15.63
C ALA A 653 -19.85 29.42 16.13
N TRP A 654 -18.69 29.92 15.65
CA TRP A 654 -18.21 31.26 15.94
C TRP A 654 -18.93 32.32 15.10
N LEU A 655 -19.13 32.06 13.80
CA LEU A 655 -19.85 32.95 12.88
C LEU A 655 -21.30 33.16 13.32
N ASP A 656 -21.99 32.11 13.75
CA ASP A 656 -23.39 32.16 14.19
C ASP A 656 -23.61 33.01 15.45
N ARG A 657 -22.55 33.25 16.23
CA ARG A 657 -22.60 34.11 17.43
C ARG A 657 -22.36 35.58 17.12
N GLN A 658 -21.87 35.91 15.92
CA GLN A 658 -21.58 37.29 15.56
C GLN A 658 -22.88 38.04 15.26
N PRO A 659 -23.01 39.32 15.66
CA PRO A 659 -24.17 40.12 15.31
C PRO A 659 -24.29 40.27 13.78
N PRO A 660 -25.51 40.21 13.21
CA PRO A 660 -25.71 40.48 11.80
C PRO A 660 -25.16 41.86 11.41
N GLY A 661 -24.23 41.89 10.44
CA GLY A 661 -23.61 43.12 9.95
C GLY A 661 -22.37 43.60 10.73
N ASP A 662 -21.97 42.91 11.79
CA ASP A 662 -20.78 43.23 12.60
C ASP A 662 -19.69 42.14 12.49
N LEU A 663 -19.65 41.45 11.35
CA LEU A 663 -18.58 40.48 11.07
C LEU A 663 -17.26 41.25 10.89
N PRO A 664 -16.21 40.94 11.66
CA PRO A 664 -14.91 41.54 11.44
C PRO A 664 -14.42 41.17 10.03
N ASP A 665 -13.63 42.05 9.41
CA ASP A 665 -13.01 41.73 8.13
C ASP A 665 -11.94 40.64 8.33
N LEU A 666 -12.38 39.40 8.21
CA LEU A 666 -11.53 38.22 8.38
C LEU A 666 -10.52 38.05 7.24
N ASP A 667 -10.71 38.76 6.12
CA ASP A 667 -9.89 38.67 4.91
C ASP A 667 -9.13 39.97 4.60
N ALA A 668 -9.03 40.88 5.56
CA ALA A 668 -8.39 42.20 5.40
C ALA A 668 -6.92 42.13 4.95
N VAL A 669 -6.26 41.00 5.16
CA VAL A 669 -4.84 40.79 4.84
C VAL A 669 -4.72 39.61 3.88
N THR A 670 -4.25 39.87 2.66
CA THR A 670 -3.92 38.84 1.69
C THR A 670 -2.77 37.98 2.21
N ARG A 671 -3.03 36.68 2.44
CA ARG A 671 -2.07 35.71 3.01
C ARG A 671 -1.66 34.59 2.06
N HIS A 672 -2.10 34.69 0.80
CA HIS A 672 -1.71 33.78 -0.28
C HIS A 672 -0.89 34.50 -1.33
N ARG A 673 -0.16 33.72 -2.14
CA ARG A 673 0.52 34.22 -3.35
C ARG A 673 0.46 33.17 -4.45
N LEU A 674 0.56 33.62 -5.70
CA LEU A 674 0.80 32.72 -6.83
C LEU A 674 2.30 32.62 -7.10
N GLY A 675 2.80 31.39 -7.02
CA GLY A 675 4.16 31.02 -7.39
C GLY A 675 4.30 30.75 -8.89
N PRO A 676 5.46 30.24 -9.33
CA PRO A 676 5.65 29.79 -10.70
C PRO A 676 4.66 28.67 -11.04
N GLU A 677 4.35 28.52 -12.34
CA GLU A 677 3.44 27.47 -12.85
C GLU A 677 2.04 27.48 -12.20
N SER A 678 1.56 28.66 -11.80
CA SER A 678 0.25 28.85 -11.14
C SER A 678 0.10 28.06 -9.84
N GLU A 679 1.17 27.90 -9.07
CA GLU A 679 1.12 27.28 -7.75
C GLU A 679 0.53 28.24 -6.70
N LEU A 680 -0.59 27.87 -6.06
CA LEU A 680 -1.21 28.67 -5.00
C LEU A 680 -0.56 28.38 -3.65
N VAL A 681 0.26 29.31 -3.16
CA VAL A 681 0.98 29.18 -1.89
C VAL A 681 0.11 29.66 -0.73
N LEU A 682 -0.18 28.74 0.20
CA LEU A 682 -1.16 28.94 1.29
C LEU A 682 -0.54 29.00 2.70
N LEU A 683 0.78 28.90 2.85
CA LEU A 683 1.43 28.84 4.17
C LEU A 683 1.03 30.01 5.09
N GLY A 684 0.86 31.22 4.54
CA GLY A 684 0.45 32.40 5.30
C GLY A 684 -0.94 32.27 5.96
N LEU A 685 -1.82 31.39 5.46
CA LEU A 685 -3.13 31.14 6.07
C LEU A 685 -3.03 30.37 7.38
N LEU A 686 -1.96 29.59 7.59
CA LEU A 686 -1.77 28.82 8.82
C LEU A 686 -1.09 29.62 9.94
N GLU A 687 -0.46 30.76 9.62
CA GLU A 687 0.25 31.59 10.60
C GLU A 687 -0.62 32.03 11.78
N PRO A 688 -1.86 32.56 11.58
CA PRO A 688 -2.69 33.00 12.70
C PRO A 688 -3.10 31.84 13.62
N LEU A 689 -3.30 30.65 13.05
CA LEU A 689 -3.67 29.44 13.78
C LEU A 689 -2.48 28.96 14.63
N LEU A 690 -1.28 28.98 14.05
CA LEU A 690 -0.06 28.59 14.72
C LEU A 690 0.38 29.60 15.81
N ALA A 691 -0.02 30.87 15.68
CA ALA A 691 0.28 31.93 16.65
C ALA A 691 -0.50 31.79 17.98
N LEU A 692 -1.60 31.04 18.01
CA LEU A 692 -2.37 30.81 19.24
C LEU A 692 -1.63 29.92 20.28
N GLY A 693 -0.47 29.37 19.91
CA GLY A 693 0.42 28.67 20.84
C GLY A 693 0.13 27.17 20.97
N ASP A 694 0.60 26.57 22.08
CA ASP A 694 0.49 25.14 22.35
C ASP A 694 -0.99 24.69 22.40
N PRO A 695 -1.41 23.73 21.55
CA PRO A 695 -2.75 23.13 21.61
C PRO A 695 -3.16 22.58 22.98
N ALA A 696 -2.20 22.25 23.86
CA ALA A 696 -2.44 21.78 25.22
C ALA A 696 -2.54 22.90 26.27
N ALA A 697 -2.29 24.16 25.88
CA ALA A 697 -2.42 25.31 26.78
C ALA A 697 -3.90 25.66 27.07
N LYS A 698 -4.12 26.64 27.95
CA LYS A 698 -5.47 27.10 28.32
C LYS A 698 -6.22 27.56 27.06
N ARG A 699 -7.30 26.85 26.74
CA ARG A 699 -8.10 27.02 25.53
C ARG A 699 -8.86 28.35 25.54
N ASP A 700 -8.61 29.19 24.53
CA ASP A 700 -9.40 30.38 24.21
C ASP A 700 -10.32 30.04 23.03
N ASP A 701 -11.55 29.62 23.34
CA ASP A 701 -12.52 29.15 22.35
C ASP A 701 -12.95 30.22 21.34
N ASP A 702 -12.96 31.49 21.76
CA ASP A 702 -13.31 32.59 20.87
C ASP A 702 -12.19 32.84 19.86
N ALA A 703 -10.93 32.90 20.32
CA ALA A 703 -9.78 33.05 19.45
C ALA A 703 -9.64 31.88 18.46
N ILE A 704 -9.86 30.65 18.92
CA ILE A 704 -9.84 29.44 18.07
C ILE A 704 -10.95 29.49 17.04
N GLY A 705 -12.18 29.80 17.44
CA GLY A 705 -13.33 29.93 16.54
C GLY A 705 -13.11 30.99 15.46
N ARG A 706 -12.60 32.16 15.87
CA ARG A 706 -12.24 33.24 14.95
C ARG A 706 -11.15 32.83 13.97
N ALA A 707 -10.09 32.16 14.43
CA ALA A 707 -9.01 31.69 13.56
C ALA A 707 -9.48 30.60 12.57
N ALA A 708 -10.36 29.69 12.99
CA ALA A 708 -10.98 28.70 12.12
C ALA A 708 -11.86 29.38 11.04
N ALA A 709 -12.65 30.40 11.40
CA ALA A 709 -13.44 31.17 10.45
C ALA A 709 -12.56 31.95 9.46
N GLN A 710 -11.50 32.58 9.95
CA GLN A 710 -10.51 33.27 9.11
C GLN A 710 -9.86 32.33 8.10
N PHE A 711 -9.44 31.13 8.52
CA PHE A 711 -8.86 30.13 7.61
C PHE A 711 -9.79 29.81 6.43
N HIS A 712 -11.07 29.53 6.70
CA HIS A 712 -12.03 29.18 5.65
C HIS A 712 -12.28 30.34 4.68
N ILE A 713 -12.46 31.55 5.20
CA ILE A 713 -12.73 32.73 4.38
C ILE A 713 -11.52 33.10 3.53
N SER A 714 -10.33 33.13 4.12
CA SER A 714 -9.10 33.43 3.37
C SER A 714 -8.76 32.32 2.36
N LEU A 715 -9.05 31.05 2.66
CA LEU A 715 -8.90 29.97 1.69
C LEU A 715 -9.85 30.16 0.50
N ALA A 716 -11.12 30.46 0.75
CA ALA A 716 -12.10 30.73 -0.31
C ALA A 716 -11.68 31.92 -1.20
N SER A 717 -11.16 32.99 -0.59
CA SER A 717 -10.60 34.14 -1.30
C SER A 717 -9.38 33.78 -2.13
N ALA A 718 -8.45 33.02 -1.57
CA ALA A 718 -7.25 32.58 -2.26
C ALA A 718 -7.57 31.72 -3.49
N LEU A 719 -8.53 30.80 -3.35
CA LEU A 719 -9.01 29.96 -4.46
C LEU A 719 -9.71 30.78 -5.54
N THR A 720 -10.53 31.77 -5.14
CA THR A 720 -11.20 32.67 -6.10
C THR A 720 -10.17 33.50 -6.87
N ASP A 721 -9.23 34.14 -6.18
CA ASP A 721 -8.17 34.95 -6.80
C ASP A 721 -7.31 34.10 -7.73
N TRP A 722 -7.01 32.86 -7.33
CA TRP A 722 -6.29 31.91 -8.16
C TRP A 722 -7.03 31.60 -9.47
N VAL A 723 -8.31 31.23 -9.39
CA VAL A 723 -9.13 30.97 -10.58
C VAL A 723 -9.18 32.20 -11.48
N CYS A 724 -9.52 33.38 -10.94
CA CYS A 724 -9.65 34.61 -11.73
C CYS A 724 -8.35 35.01 -12.43
N ARG A 725 -7.18 34.80 -11.79
CA ARG A 725 -5.87 35.11 -12.40
C ARG A 725 -5.42 34.08 -13.44
N THR A 726 -5.91 32.85 -13.35
CA THR A 726 -5.60 31.79 -14.32
C THR A 726 -6.51 31.85 -15.55
N MET A 727 -7.67 32.51 -15.45
CA MET A 727 -8.56 32.73 -16.60
C MET A 727 -8.01 33.81 -17.57
N PRO A 728 -8.33 33.74 -18.88
CA PRO A 728 -7.98 34.78 -19.84
C PRO A 728 -8.52 36.16 -19.43
N ALA A 729 -7.81 37.24 -19.81
CA ALA A 729 -8.10 38.60 -19.38
C ALA A 729 -9.40 39.21 -19.97
N ASP A 730 -10.04 38.56 -20.95
CA ASP A 730 -11.24 39.09 -21.59
C ASP A 730 -12.51 38.83 -20.77
N PRO A 731 -13.43 39.81 -20.69
CA PRO A 731 -14.58 39.79 -19.80
C PRO A 731 -15.77 39.03 -20.40
N GLU A 732 -15.59 37.77 -20.77
CA GLU A 732 -16.71 36.87 -20.99
C GLU A 732 -17.06 36.13 -19.69
N PRO A 733 -18.34 35.85 -19.43
CA PRO A 733 -18.73 34.97 -18.34
C PRO A 733 -18.04 33.61 -18.53
N PHE A 734 -17.13 33.27 -17.62
CA PHE A 734 -16.41 32.00 -17.62
C PHE A 734 -17.14 30.99 -16.74
N VAL A 735 -17.09 29.71 -17.10
CA VAL A 735 -17.71 28.64 -16.34
C VAL A 735 -16.66 27.91 -15.52
N VAL A 736 -16.90 27.75 -14.22
CA VAL A 736 -16.03 27.01 -13.30
C VAL A 736 -16.80 25.87 -12.64
N ALA A 737 -16.28 24.66 -12.80
CA ALA A 737 -16.74 23.48 -12.09
C ALA A 737 -16.10 23.39 -10.70
N LEU A 738 -16.89 23.25 -9.64
CA LEU A 738 -16.44 23.07 -8.26
C LEU A 738 -16.76 21.64 -7.81
N SER A 739 -15.74 20.79 -7.65
CA SER A 739 -15.91 19.37 -7.33
C SER A 739 -14.78 18.83 -6.46
N GLY A 740 -14.93 17.61 -5.96
CA GLY A 740 -14.05 16.98 -4.96
C GLY A 740 -14.60 17.09 -3.53
N GLY A 741 -14.21 16.13 -2.68
CA GLY A 741 -14.77 15.94 -1.35
C GLY A 741 -14.72 17.16 -0.42
N CYS A 742 -13.79 18.10 -0.62
CA CYS A 742 -13.69 19.30 0.21
C CYS A 742 -14.88 20.27 0.03
N PHE A 743 -15.64 20.18 -1.08
CA PHE A 743 -16.82 21.03 -1.29
C PHE A 743 -18.08 20.56 -0.56
N HIS A 744 -18.02 19.45 0.20
CA HIS A 744 -19.03 19.19 1.26
C HIS A 744 -18.97 20.26 2.36
N ASN A 745 -17.84 20.96 2.49
CA ASN A 745 -17.70 22.09 3.39
C ASN A 745 -18.55 23.27 2.88
N GLY A 746 -19.72 23.44 3.48
CA GLY A 746 -20.67 24.50 3.11
C GLY A 746 -20.10 25.90 3.25
N LEU A 747 -19.27 26.16 4.28
CA LEU A 747 -18.61 27.45 4.45
C LEU A 747 -17.68 27.76 3.27
N LEU A 748 -16.83 26.81 2.88
CA LEU A 748 -15.92 26.96 1.75
C LEU A 748 -16.69 27.15 0.45
N ARG A 749 -17.61 26.22 0.15
CA ARG A 749 -18.39 26.21 -1.09
C ARG A 749 -19.15 27.52 -1.27
N ASP A 750 -19.92 27.93 -0.28
CA ASP A 750 -20.79 29.10 -0.40
C ASP A 750 -19.97 30.39 -0.53
N HIS A 751 -18.78 30.48 0.09
CA HIS A 751 -17.88 31.62 -0.07
C HIS A 751 -17.21 31.68 -1.44
N VAL A 752 -16.67 30.55 -1.93
CA VAL A 752 -16.07 30.47 -3.27
C VAL A 752 -17.12 30.80 -4.33
N GLN A 753 -18.33 30.23 -4.22
CA GLN A 753 -19.43 30.50 -5.15
C GLN A 753 -19.79 31.98 -5.18
N ARG A 754 -19.99 32.59 -4.02
CA ARG A 754 -20.36 34.00 -3.93
C ARG A 754 -19.30 34.92 -4.53
N LYS A 755 -18.02 34.66 -4.23
CA LYS A 755 -16.90 35.50 -4.72
C LYS A 755 -16.67 35.32 -6.22
N LEU A 756 -16.73 34.09 -6.75
CA LEU A 756 -16.62 33.86 -8.20
C LEU A 756 -17.77 34.52 -8.96
N ALA A 757 -19.00 34.45 -8.45
CA ALA A 757 -20.16 35.11 -9.05
C ALA A 757 -19.97 36.65 -9.10
N GLN A 758 -19.41 37.25 -8.05
CA GLN A 758 -19.06 38.68 -8.03
C GLN A 758 -17.97 39.06 -9.05
N SER A 759 -17.10 38.12 -9.42
CA SER A 759 -16.08 38.27 -10.47
C SER A 759 -16.58 37.90 -11.88
N GLY A 760 -17.88 37.65 -12.06
CA GLY A 760 -18.48 37.32 -13.36
C GLY A 760 -18.42 35.84 -13.76
N GLY A 761 -18.01 34.95 -12.85
CA GLY A 761 -17.97 33.51 -13.08
C GLY A 761 -19.32 32.83 -12.89
N ALA A 762 -19.73 32.00 -13.86
CA ALA A 762 -20.82 31.05 -13.70
C ALA A 762 -20.30 29.75 -13.07
N ILE A 763 -21.04 29.18 -12.12
CA ILE A 763 -20.58 28.01 -11.37
C ILE A 763 -21.37 26.77 -11.74
N LEU A 764 -20.65 25.68 -12.00
CA LEU A 764 -21.20 24.32 -11.99
C LEU A 764 -20.82 23.67 -10.65
N ALA A 765 -21.81 23.20 -9.92
CA ALA A 765 -21.63 22.49 -8.67
C ALA A 765 -22.69 21.40 -8.54
N THR A 766 -22.40 20.41 -7.71
CA THR A 766 -23.30 19.30 -7.40
C THR A 766 -23.52 19.21 -5.89
N THR A 767 -24.59 18.55 -5.48
CA THR A 767 -24.86 18.28 -4.07
C THR A 767 -23.97 17.16 -3.51
N GLU A 768 -23.43 16.31 -4.38
CA GLU A 768 -22.56 15.17 -4.03
C GLU A 768 -21.19 15.30 -4.71
N PRO A 769 -20.34 16.26 -4.28
CA PRO A 769 -19.08 16.57 -4.96
C PRO A 769 -17.96 15.55 -4.71
N GLY A 770 -18.19 14.51 -3.90
CA GLY A 770 -17.18 13.51 -3.56
C GLY A 770 -17.22 12.24 -4.40
N ASP A 771 -16.45 11.24 -3.95
CA ASP A 771 -16.15 10.00 -4.67
C ASP A 771 -17.36 9.14 -5.06
N ALA A 772 -18.50 9.33 -4.38
CA ALA A 772 -19.72 8.57 -4.63
C ALA A 772 -20.27 8.76 -6.05
N THR A 773 -19.93 9.85 -6.75
CA THR A 773 -20.35 10.13 -8.12
C THR A 773 -19.25 9.88 -9.16
N LEU A 774 -18.02 9.54 -8.71
CA LEU A 774 -16.82 9.52 -9.57
C LEU A 774 -16.96 8.62 -10.81
N ALA A 775 -17.69 7.51 -10.70
CA ALA A 775 -17.95 6.60 -11.81
C ALA A 775 -18.65 7.29 -13.00
N LEU A 776 -19.53 8.26 -12.77
CA LEU A 776 -20.17 9.01 -13.86
C LEU A 776 -19.14 9.85 -14.64
N GLY A 777 -18.23 10.51 -13.93
CA GLY A 777 -17.13 11.25 -14.55
C GLY A 777 -16.19 10.33 -15.33
N GLN A 778 -15.84 9.17 -14.77
CA GLN A 778 -15.06 8.14 -15.46
C GLN A 778 -15.75 7.68 -16.75
N ALA A 779 -17.06 7.43 -16.70
CA ALA A 779 -17.83 7.02 -17.88
C ALA A 779 -17.88 8.12 -18.95
N TRP A 780 -18.05 9.38 -18.55
CA TRP A 780 -18.02 10.53 -19.47
C TRP A 780 -16.69 10.60 -20.21
N VAL A 781 -15.57 10.55 -19.49
CA VAL A 781 -14.22 10.61 -20.07
C VAL A 781 -14.00 9.45 -21.03
N ALA A 782 -14.23 8.22 -20.57
CA ALA A 782 -14.02 7.02 -21.35
C ALA A 782 -14.89 7.00 -22.62
N ALA A 783 -16.13 7.48 -22.56
CA ALA A 783 -17.00 7.51 -23.73
C ALA A 783 -16.45 8.42 -24.84
N TRP A 784 -15.95 9.60 -24.48
CA TRP A 784 -15.32 10.50 -25.45
C TRP A 784 -13.96 10.00 -25.94
N HIS A 785 -13.17 9.33 -25.10
CA HIS A 785 -11.94 8.65 -25.53
C HIS A 785 -12.21 7.58 -26.60
N VAL A 786 -13.27 6.79 -26.44
CA VAL A 786 -13.70 5.80 -27.45
C VAL A 786 -14.12 6.50 -28.74
N ALA A 787 -14.94 7.56 -28.65
CA ALA A 787 -15.43 8.29 -29.81
C ALA A 787 -14.31 8.98 -30.62
N ASN A 788 -13.26 9.44 -29.95
CA ASN A 788 -12.12 10.11 -30.59
C ASN A 788 -11.08 9.11 -31.14
N GLY A 789 -11.29 7.79 -31.02
CA GLY A 789 -10.35 6.78 -31.50
C GLY A 789 -9.05 6.69 -30.66
N CYS A 790 -9.06 7.22 -29.44
CA CYS A 790 -7.92 7.17 -28.52
C CYS A 790 -7.89 5.89 -27.66
N ALA A 791 -8.85 4.98 -27.85
CA ALA A 791 -8.95 3.73 -27.13
C ALA A 791 -8.31 2.59 -27.93
N SER A 792 -7.14 2.10 -27.50
CA SER A 792 -6.52 0.90 -28.06
C SER A 792 -6.96 -0.34 -27.29
N THR A 793 -7.24 -1.44 -27.98
CA THR A 793 -7.44 -2.74 -27.31
C THR A 793 -6.10 -3.25 -26.79
N MET A 794 -6.07 -4.03 -25.69
CA MET A 794 -4.83 -4.68 -25.22
C MET A 794 -4.19 -5.56 -26.31
N THR A 795 -4.97 -6.02 -27.28
CA THR A 795 -4.53 -6.76 -28.47
C THR A 795 -3.77 -5.91 -29.51
N ASP A 796 -4.09 -4.63 -29.67
CA ASP A 796 -3.42 -3.77 -30.68
C ASP A 796 -2.00 -3.31 -30.30
N LEU A 797 -1.56 -3.62 -29.07
CA LEU A 797 -0.21 -3.32 -28.59
C LEU A 797 0.80 -4.46 -28.83
N THR A 798 0.44 -5.45 -29.67
CA THR A 798 1.26 -6.63 -30.00
C THR A 798 1.70 -6.73 -31.46
N ALA A 799 1.42 -5.73 -32.30
CA ALA A 799 2.04 -5.63 -33.62
C ALA A 799 3.38 -4.87 -33.53
N PRO A 800 4.43 -5.33 -34.24
CA PRO A 800 5.85 -5.07 -33.95
C PRO A 800 6.29 -3.60 -33.98
#